data_AF-A0A952VIQ8-F1
#
_entry.id   AF-A0A952VIQ8-F1
#
_cell.length_a   1.000
_cell.length_b   1.000
_cell.length_c   1.000
_cell.angle_alpha   90.00
_cell.angle_beta   90.00
_cell.angle_gamma   90.00
#
_symmetry.space_group_name_H-M   'P 1'
#
loop_
_entity.id
_entity.type
_entity.pdbx_description
1 polymer ?
#
loop_
_entity_poly.entity_id
_entity_poly.type
_entity_poly.pdbx_seq_one_letter_code
_entity_poly.pdbx_strand_id
1 'polypeptide(L)'
;MKNLRSKSIFLLIVLVMCALSIYPPTDKLRLGKDLRGGTTLVYSIDIAPGEDAGETISKVIDVLKDRVDPDGIFDITMIAQGQDRIEITMPLPSERVKQIKKAYEDALAVIDARSIDRADFERVMRSPVESRTARITQVAGDSGILREVLDDAAAALDRAVALRSQYEFAESQRAPDSVLDQLAEEIAEAEIRYSRARDAAISSMPSGDELRRILDLSDRPLILKDAATDEYRSLDSSRKRALDRFQELHAQRLGSDLTNALAAHDTYIRNRTSLDDPSDLIRLLRGAGVLSFRITVDPQGSGTTNTHPEEFRLREELREKGPLNVRSRDARWVKINRIEAWIDTIQQLEMLDLDPGSFFRNQQLVVEPYDGAYWVLAWDTSDRRLTQADDPDWSVAAAFNTADSSGRPAIGFRMNTRGSRMMGDLTGNNLGNKMAVLLDDEVYTAPNIQGRITRNGQITGNFSTPEREYIIRVLNAGSLQAKLSSQPLSENTIAPELGLDNLRAGLVAGLIALVIVSAFMVFYYFGYGLIAVLALLCNAVLILAAMSLAKAAFSLPGIAGVILTFGMAVDANVLIFERIREELRAGKDLKAAVRLGYQKALSSIVDGNVTNLIVCVVLGQLGTQEIRGFAITLGIGVCTTLFSALFISRMLMTFITDVAQLKRMSMLALAFPVIDRVLEPKINWVGLRHISIVISTIFVGIGVAMVVFQGEKMLDMEFRGGVQVTLRFGSDEQGNPIIMERAQVLERVRNIGQDRAALDPLRAFTLAEAIPVNPEAGGISSNTFLIKAFLLDDQAVAAPTSLGARGQDEVQSPIDVMVRAIISAFEQEIDTRSPVAFVGDRFDSIDGAPVYSVLSPILGENIRRSEYRENVTPFIGGVAIVIDVDASRVERLPTLDGLADRIDTMRSKPDFSDSLRHETRLIILRGSPDAVETFVLLARDSNLSFFDNEDVWRVALAEREWDLVRSALGDVTTLASVQTFSPVIAERFKQTAIVSVLMSFLLILIYIWVRFGSVRYSLSTVVALTHDVLVVIGLIALAEIAYDHPATASIAQSIGVAPFKIDLTLVAAILTIIGYSLNDTIIIMDRIRENRGKLPYASASVINLSINQTMSRTAITSGTTLLAVIILYIWGGDGVRAFSYALLTGIIVGTYSTVAVAAPLVWSKKTGGPSNPST
;
A
#
# COMPACT_ATOMS: atom_id res chain seq x y z
N MET A 1 -10.60 -33.35 -42.59
CA MET A 1 -10.44 -33.94 -41.25
C MET A 1 -9.07 -33.65 -40.59
N LYS A 2 -7.91 -33.89 -41.25
CA LYS A 2 -6.57 -33.62 -40.67
C LYS A 2 -6.40 -32.17 -40.15
N ASN A 3 -6.80 -31.17 -40.93
CA ASN A 3 -6.69 -29.76 -40.53
C ASN A 3 -7.62 -29.37 -39.37
N LEU A 4 -8.74 -30.07 -39.16
CA LEU A 4 -9.66 -29.78 -38.05
C LEU A 4 -9.13 -30.37 -36.75
N ARG A 5 -8.67 -31.63 -36.78
CA ARG A 5 -8.05 -32.28 -35.60
C ARG A 5 -6.83 -31.50 -35.10
N SER A 6 -5.95 -31.07 -36.00
CA SER A 6 -4.78 -30.25 -35.63
C SER A 6 -5.18 -28.91 -34.98
N LYS A 7 -6.21 -28.23 -35.49
CA LYS A 7 -6.73 -26.98 -34.90
C LYS A 7 -7.39 -27.20 -33.54
N SER A 8 -8.15 -28.28 -33.36
CA SER A 8 -8.77 -28.61 -32.08
C SER A 8 -7.74 -29.00 -31.02
N ILE A 9 -6.69 -29.75 -31.40
CA ILE A 9 -5.56 -30.07 -30.51
C ILE A 9 -4.81 -28.79 -30.12
N PHE A 10 -4.53 -27.91 -31.09
CA PHE A 10 -3.90 -26.62 -30.83
C PHE A 10 -4.73 -25.79 -29.83
N LEU A 11 -6.04 -25.66 -30.05
CA LEU A 11 -6.92 -24.93 -29.14
C LEU A 11 -6.92 -25.54 -27.73
N LEU A 12 -6.99 -26.87 -27.63
CA LEU A 12 -6.95 -27.55 -26.33
C LEU A 12 -5.63 -27.28 -25.60
N ILE A 13 -4.50 -27.35 -26.29
CA ILE A 13 -3.18 -27.03 -25.72
C ILE A 13 -3.15 -25.58 -25.24
N VAL A 14 -3.64 -24.63 -26.04
CA VAL A 14 -3.70 -23.22 -25.66
C VAL A 14 -4.57 -23.03 -24.42
N LEU A 15 -5.77 -23.63 -24.37
CA LEU A 15 -6.66 -23.53 -23.22
C LEU A 15 -6.06 -24.17 -21.95
N VAL A 16 -5.37 -25.30 -22.08
CA VAL A 16 -4.67 -25.94 -20.95
C VAL A 16 -3.52 -25.05 -20.46
N MET A 17 -2.71 -24.48 -21.36
CA MET A 17 -1.66 -23.54 -20.97
C MET A 17 -2.23 -22.29 -20.28
N CYS A 18 -3.33 -21.75 -20.80
CA CYS A 18 -4.04 -20.63 -20.19
C CYS A 18 -4.61 -20.99 -18.80
N ALA A 19 -5.19 -22.17 -18.62
CA ALA A 19 -5.69 -22.62 -17.32
C ALA A 19 -4.54 -22.77 -16.30
N LEU A 20 -3.40 -23.32 -16.73
CA LEU A 20 -2.19 -23.43 -15.90
C LEU A 20 -1.55 -22.08 -15.57
N SER A 21 -1.65 -21.09 -16.47
CA SER A 21 -1.16 -19.74 -16.19
C SER A 21 -2.02 -19.01 -15.17
N ILE A 22 -3.30 -19.37 -15.05
CA ILE A 22 -4.22 -18.77 -14.08
C ILE A 22 -4.08 -19.41 -12.69
N TYR A 23 -3.74 -20.70 -12.58
CA TYR A 23 -3.77 -21.40 -11.28
C TYR A 23 -2.46 -21.25 -10.46
N PRO A 24 -2.54 -20.94 -9.14
CA PRO A 24 -3.72 -20.47 -8.39
C PRO A 24 -4.04 -18.99 -8.69
N PRO A 25 -5.32 -18.63 -8.93
CA PRO A 25 -5.71 -17.29 -9.38
C PRO A 25 -5.45 -16.18 -8.37
N THR A 26 -5.43 -16.52 -7.08
CA THR A 26 -5.16 -15.58 -5.98
C THR A 26 -3.75 -15.01 -6.03
N ASP A 27 -2.78 -15.77 -6.54
CA ASP A 27 -1.35 -15.42 -6.46
C ASP A 27 -0.86 -14.87 -7.81
N LYS A 28 -1.54 -15.21 -8.90
CA LYS A 28 -1.11 -14.87 -10.27
C LYS A 28 -1.84 -13.69 -10.90
N LEU A 29 -2.97 -13.26 -10.34
CA LEU A 29 -3.63 -12.02 -10.74
C LEU A 29 -3.20 -10.91 -9.78
N ARG A 30 -2.51 -9.91 -10.32
CA ARG A 30 -2.14 -8.72 -9.55
C ARG A 30 -3.38 -7.84 -9.39
N LEU A 31 -4.06 -7.98 -8.26
CA LEU A 31 -5.20 -7.14 -7.92
C LEU A 31 -4.76 -5.68 -7.77
N GLY A 32 -5.51 -4.77 -8.36
CA GLY A 32 -5.34 -3.33 -8.18
C GLY A 32 -5.76 -2.89 -6.77
N LYS A 33 -5.41 -1.65 -6.43
CA LYS A 33 -5.68 -1.08 -5.10
C LYS A 33 -7.16 -1.17 -4.71
N ASP A 34 -8.07 -0.88 -5.65
CA ASP A 34 -9.53 -0.91 -5.41
C ASP A 34 -10.09 -2.30 -5.04
N LEU A 35 -9.29 -3.37 -5.24
CA LEU A 35 -9.68 -4.76 -5.00
C LEU A 35 -8.88 -5.42 -3.88
N ARG A 36 -7.63 -5.04 -3.67
CA ARG A 36 -6.76 -5.61 -2.62
C ARG A 36 -6.70 -4.74 -1.36
N GLY A 37 -7.04 -3.46 -1.48
CA GLY A 37 -6.65 -2.43 -0.52
C GLY A 37 -5.16 -2.10 -0.62
N GLY A 38 -4.79 -0.91 -0.16
CA GLY A 38 -3.45 -0.38 -0.30
C GLY A 38 -3.41 1.14 -0.22
N THR A 39 -2.20 1.69 -0.22
CA THR A 39 -1.92 3.12 -0.23
C THR A 39 -1.20 3.50 -1.51
N THR A 40 -1.65 4.59 -2.12
CA THR A 40 -0.95 5.27 -3.22
C THR A 40 -0.46 6.62 -2.72
N LEU A 41 0.82 6.89 -2.91
CA LEU A 41 1.50 8.15 -2.60
C LEU A 41 2.04 8.76 -3.89
N VAL A 42 1.76 10.03 -4.13
CA VAL A 42 2.32 10.76 -5.28
C VAL A 42 3.32 11.79 -4.79
N TYR A 43 4.54 11.77 -5.30
CA TYR A 43 5.60 12.73 -4.95
C TYR A 43 6.05 13.53 -6.17
N SER A 44 6.48 14.78 -5.98
CA SER A 44 7.20 15.54 -7.02
C SER A 44 8.71 15.28 -6.95
N ILE A 45 9.34 15.35 -8.12
CA ILE A 45 10.78 15.32 -8.32
C ILE A 45 11.24 16.66 -8.89
N ASP A 46 12.22 17.26 -8.24
CA ASP A 46 12.95 18.41 -8.75
C ASP A 46 13.94 17.97 -9.83
N ILE A 47 13.79 18.53 -11.03
CA ILE A 47 14.61 18.21 -12.20
C ILE A 47 15.33 19.48 -12.62
N ALA A 48 16.67 19.42 -12.64
CA ALA A 48 17.48 20.59 -12.92
C ALA A 48 17.28 21.05 -14.38
N PRO A 49 17.36 22.36 -14.68
CA PRO A 49 17.22 22.88 -16.03
C PRO A 49 18.25 22.24 -16.99
N GLY A 50 17.77 21.46 -17.97
CA GLY A 50 18.60 20.79 -18.98
C GLY A 50 18.83 19.29 -18.76
N GLU A 51 18.34 18.70 -17.66
CA GLU A 51 18.31 17.24 -17.47
C GLU A 51 17.14 16.59 -18.26
N ASP A 52 17.33 15.37 -18.77
CA ASP A 52 16.23 14.59 -19.35
C ASP A 52 15.33 14.07 -18.23
N ALA A 53 14.05 14.49 -18.27
CA ALA A 53 13.07 14.15 -17.26
C ALA A 53 12.80 12.64 -17.17
N GLY A 54 12.72 11.94 -18.30
CA GLY A 54 12.42 10.52 -18.33
C GLY A 54 13.56 9.68 -17.75
N GLU A 55 14.80 10.00 -18.12
CA GLU A 55 15.99 9.35 -17.59
C GLU A 55 16.16 9.62 -16.09
N THR A 56 15.92 10.86 -15.65
CA THR A 56 16.04 11.24 -14.24
C THR A 56 15.02 10.53 -13.38
N ILE A 57 13.75 10.50 -13.80
CA ILE A 57 12.69 9.79 -13.06
C ILE A 57 12.98 8.30 -13.00
N SER A 58 13.39 7.68 -14.11
CA SER A 58 13.72 6.24 -14.11
C SER A 58 14.83 5.92 -13.10
N LYS A 59 15.88 6.74 -13.06
CA LYS A 59 16.96 6.59 -12.08
C LYS A 59 16.47 6.75 -10.65
N VAL A 60 15.60 7.72 -10.38
CA VAL A 60 15.00 7.92 -9.05
C VAL A 60 14.15 6.70 -8.66
N ILE A 61 13.31 6.19 -9.57
CA ILE A 61 12.48 5.00 -9.33
C ILE A 61 13.35 3.79 -9.01
N ASP A 62 14.38 3.50 -9.80
CA ASP A 62 15.25 2.33 -9.60
C ASP A 62 15.93 2.40 -8.22
N VAL A 63 16.39 3.59 -7.84
CA VAL A 63 16.98 3.85 -6.53
C VAL A 63 15.98 3.69 -5.38
N LEU A 64 14.78 4.24 -5.51
CA LEU A 64 13.75 4.14 -4.47
C LEU A 64 13.26 2.69 -4.33
N LYS A 65 13.16 1.95 -5.44
CA LYS A 65 12.74 0.56 -5.42
C LYS A 65 13.75 -0.34 -4.70
N ASP A 66 15.03 -0.22 -5.04
CA ASP A 66 16.11 -0.95 -4.36
C ASP A 66 16.20 -0.59 -2.86
N ARG A 67 15.74 0.59 -2.47
CA ARG A 67 15.76 1.07 -1.08
C ARG A 67 14.60 0.53 -0.26
N VAL A 68 13.41 0.54 -0.84
CA VAL A 68 12.19 0.12 -0.14
C VAL A 68 12.03 -1.41 -0.19
N ASP A 69 12.48 -2.04 -1.27
CA ASP A 69 12.37 -3.48 -1.51
C ASP A 69 13.61 -4.06 -2.22
N PRO A 70 14.77 -4.11 -1.53
CA PRO A 70 16.03 -4.59 -2.11
C PRO A 70 15.98 -6.04 -2.59
N ASP A 71 15.19 -6.87 -1.91
CA ASP A 71 15.07 -8.31 -2.18
C ASP A 71 13.90 -8.65 -3.12
N GLY A 72 13.10 -7.65 -3.54
CA GLY A 72 11.97 -7.84 -4.45
C GLY A 72 10.80 -8.62 -3.84
N ILE A 73 10.66 -8.59 -2.51
CA ILE A 73 9.67 -9.33 -1.72
C ILE A 73 8.36 -8.55 -1.66
N PHE A 74 8.43 -7.23 -1.57
CA PHE A 74 7.26 -6.38 -1.43
C PHE A 74 6.58 -6.10 -2.77
N ASP A 75 5.25 -6.13 -2.79
CA ASP A 75 4.44 -5.80 -3.97
C ASP A 75 4.32 -4.27 -4.17
N ILE A 76 5.43 -3.54 -4.01
CA ILE A 76 5.46 -2.08 -4.14
C ILE A 76 5.72 -1.73 -5.61
N THR A 77 4.84 -0.90 -6.17
CA THR A 77 4.92 -0.46 -7.56
C THR A 77 5.22 1.03 -7.60
N MET A 78 6.24 1.42 -8.35
CA MET A 78 6.62 2.82 -8.56
C MET A 78 6.53 3.13 -10.04
N ILE A 79 5.78 4.16 -10.41
CA ILE A 79 5.53 4.53 -11.81
C ILE A 79 5.75 6.02 -11.99
N ALA A 80 6.43 6.40 -13.07
CA ALA A 80 6.56 7.79 -13.47
C ALA A 80 5.20 8.37 -13.83
N GLN A 81 4.87 9.53 -13.27
CA GLN A 81 3.64 10.25 -13.55
C GLN A 81 3.99 11.58 -14.21
N GLY A 82 3.92 11.64 -15.54
CA GLY A 82 4.31 12.83 -16.30
C GLY A 82 5.83 13.01 -16.36
N GLN A 83 6.30 14.26 -16.25
CA GLN A 83 7.72 14.60 -16.38
C GLN A 83 8.40 14.93 -15.06
N ASP A 84 7.68 15.03 -13.95
CA ASP A 84 8.21 15.57 -12.69
C ASP A 84 7.71 14.81 -11.45
N ARG A 85 7.11 13.61 -11.59
CA ARG A 85 6.46 12.93 -10.44
C ARG A 85 6.60 11.42 -10.47
N ILE A 86 6.48 10.82 -9.28
CA ILE A 86 6.37 9.37 -9.10
C ILE A 86 5.11 9.06 -8.30
N GLU A 87 4.36 8.10 -8.79
CA GLU A 87 3.29 7.41 -8.07
C GLU A 87 3.87 6.13 -7.46
N ILE A 88 3.74 5.97 -6.14
CA ILE A 88 4.20 4.82 -5.37
C ILE A 88 2.96 4.15 -4.76
N THR A 89 2.67 2.93 -5.19
CA THR A 89 1.53 2.14 -4.69
C THR A 89 2.04 0.94 -3.90
N MET A 90 1.51 0.77 -2.69
CA MET A 90 1.82 -0.33 -1.78
C MET A 90 0.53 -0.99 -1.30
N PRO A 91 0.39 -2.32 -1.38
CA PRO A 91 -0.74 -3.02 -0.78
C PRO A 91 -0.66 -3.00 0.75
N LEU A 92 -1.81 -3.03 1.42
CA LEU A 92 -1.88 -3.19 2.88
C LEU A 92 -1.99 -4.67 3.24
N PRO A 93 -1.49 -5.09 4.43
CA PRO A 93 -1.59 -6.48 4.86
C PRO A 93 -3.05 -6.86 5.10
N SER A 94 -3.48 -7.97 4.51
CA SER A 94 -4.81 -8.53 4.77
C SER A 94 -4.94 -9.00 6.23
N GLU A 95 -6.17 -9.11 6.73
CA GLU A 95 -6.46 -9.68 8.06
C GLU A 95 -5.80 -11.04 8.31
N ARG A 96 -5.69 -11.87 7.27
CA ARG A 96 -4.98 -13.15 7.36
C ARG A 96 -3.49 -12.99 7.67
N VAL A 97 -2.83 -12.00 7.06
CA VAL A 97 -1.40 -11.73 7.29
C VAL A 97 -1.21 -11.15 8.69
N LYS A 98 -2.12 -10.28 9.15
CA LYS A 98 -2.12 -9.76 10.53
C LYS A 98 -2.26 -10.88 11.56
N GLN A 99 -3.15 -11.86 11.31
CA GLN A 99 -3.29 -13.04 12.17
C GLN A 99 -2.03 -13.93 12.19
N ILE A 100 -1.37 -14.11 11.03
CA ILE A 100 -0.10 -14.86 10.97
C ILE A 100 1.01 -14.14 11.73
N LYS A 101 1.09 -12.80 11.61
CA LYS A 101 2.02 -11.97 12.38
C LYS A 101 1.77 -12.11 13.88
N LYS A 102 0.50 -12.00 14.30
CA LYS A 102 0.11 -12.20 15.71
C LYS A 102 0.50 -13.59 16.22
N ALA A 103 0.27 -14.64 15.45
CA ALA A 103 0.69 -15.99 15.83
C ALA A 103 2.22 -16.14 15.99
N TYR A 104 3.01 -15.41 15.20
CA TYR A 104 4.46 -15.34 15.37
C TYR A 104 4.85 -14.57 16.64
N GLU A 105 4.21 -13.43 16.91
CA GLU A 105 4.42 -12.66 18.14
C GLU A 105 4.03 -13.44 19.40
N ASP A 106 2.88 -14.14 19.37
CA ASP A 106 2.43 -15.02 20.44
C ASP A 106 3.44 -16.16 20.69
N ALA A 107 4.04 -16.71 19.63
CA ALA A 107 5.06 -17.76 19.76
C ALA A 107 6.38 -17.24 20.37
N LEU A 108 6.76 -15.98 20.11
CA LEU A 108 7.89 -15.34 20.78
C LEU A 108 7.58 -15.05 22.24
N ALA A 109 6.37 -14.56 22.56
CA ALA A 109 5.94 -14.30 23.92
C ALA A 109 5.96 -15.57 24.80
N VAL A 110 5.71 -16.75 24.22
CA VAL A 110 5.87 -18.04 24.94
C VAL A 110 7.34 -18.31 25.31
N ILE A 111 8.30 -17.90 24.47
CA ILE A 111 9.74 -18.02 24.77
C ILE A 111 10.09 -17.05 25.91
N ASP A 112 9.64 -15.81 25.84
CA ASP A 112 9.86 -14.80 26.87
C ASP A 112 9.24 -15.21 28.22
N ALA A 113 8.06 -15.82 28.22
CA ALA A 113 7.41 -16.34 29.42
C ALA A 113 8.19 -17.48 30.11
N ARG A 114 9.16 -18.10 29.42
CA ARG A 114 10.10 -19.08 30.01
C ARG A 114 11.43 -18.45 30.46
N SER A 115 11.64 -17.18 30.16
CA SER A 115 12.73 -16.37 30.71
C SER A 115 12.39 -15.92 32.12
N ILE A 116 13.40 -15.57 32.89
CA ILE A 116 13.25 -15.02 34.23
C ILE A 116 14.05 -13.74 34.24
N ASP A 117 13.40 -12.66 34.63
CA ASP A 117 14.04 -11.36 34.57
C ASP A 117 15.03 -11.20 35.75
N ARG A 118 15.86 -10.15 35.73
CA ARG A 118 16.84 -9.91 36.81
C ARG A 118 16.18 -9.73 38.17
N ALA A 119 14.96 -9.21 38.21
CA ALA A 119 14.22 -8.94 39.43
C ALA A 119 13.72 -10.23 40.08
N ASP A 120 13.25 -11.16 39.26
CA ASP A 120 12.85 -12.50 39.66
C ASP A 120 14.07 -13.32 40.11
N PHE A 121 15.20 -13.20 39.41
CA PHE A 121 16.46 -13.80 39.86
C PHE A 121 16.82 -13.31 41.28
N GLU A 122 16.85 -11.99 41.49
CA GLU A 122 17.14 -11.40 42.80
C GLU A 122 16.09 -11.81 43.85
N ARG A 123 14.81 -11.95 43.47
CA ARG A 123 13.74 -12.43 44.35
C ARG A 123 13.94 -13.89 44.77
N VAL A 124 14.43 -14.73 43.86
CA VAL A 124 14.81 -16.12 44.17
C VAL A 124 16.00 -16.11 45.11
N MET A 125 17.03 -15.32 44.83
CA MET A 125 18.26 -15.25 45.64
C MET A 125 18.04 -14.69 47.05
N ARG A 126 17.14 -13.72 47.21
CA ARG A 126 16.77 -13.14 48.52
C ARG A 126 15.84 -14.01 49.36
N SER A 127 15.35 -15.13 48.83
CA SER A 127 14.46 -16.00 49.59
C SER A 127 15.20 -16.79 50.70
N PRO A 128 14.54 -17.12 51.82
CA PRO A 128 15.14 -17.92 52.89
C PRO A 128 15.76 -19.22 52.33
N VAL A 129 16.95 -19.59 52.83
CA VAL A 129 17.77 -20.71 52.31
C VAL A 129 16.94 -21.99 52.07
N GLU A 130 16.06 -22.34 53.02
CA GLU A 130 15.20 -23.53 52.93
C GLU A 130 14.20 -23.50 51.77
N SER A 131 13.71 -22.31 51.40
CA SER A 131 12.76 -22.10 50.30
C SER A 131 13.43 -21.78 48.96
N ARG A 132 14.68 -21.32 49.00
CA ARG A 132 15.47 -20.90 47.85
C ARG A 132 15.84 -22.09 46.96
N THR A 133 16.25 -23.21 47.53
CA THR A 133 16.58 -24.43 46.77
C THR A 133 15.38 -24.98 45.99
N ALA A 134 14.17 -24.91 46.58
CA ALA A 134 12.94 -25.31 45.89
C ALA A 134 12.60 -24.36 44.73
N ARG A 135 12.76 -23.05 44.94
CA ARG A 135 12.57 -22.04 43.88
C ARG A 135 13.61 -22.15 42.77
N ILE A 136 14.89 -22.35 43.09
CA ILE A 136 15.95 -22.61 42.12
C ILE A 136 15.62 -23.85 41.29
N THR A 137 15.11 -24.92 41.92
CA THR A 137 14.68 -26.13 41.20
C THR A 137 13.53 -25.84 40.24
N GLN A 138 12.54 -25.04 40.66
CA GLN A 138 11.42 -24.64 39.82
C GLN A 138 11.85 -23.77 38.63
N VAL A 139 12.78 -22.84 38.86
CA VAL A 139 13.30 -21.85 37.91
C VAL A 139 14.26 -22.48 36.90
N ALA A 140 15.14 -23.37 37.38
CA ALA A 140 16.05 -24.13 36.53
C ALA A 140 15.32 -25.12 35.62
N GLY A 141 14.17 -25.66 36.07
CA GLY A 141 13.45 -26.71 35.37
C GLY A 141 14.36 -27.92 35.14
N ASP A 142 14.40 -28.40 33.90
CA ASP A 142 15.25 -29.53 33.49
C ASP A 142 16.69 -29.14 33.11
N SER A 143 17.05 -27.85 33.15
CA SER A 143 18.39 -27.38 32.78
C SER A 143 19.39 -27.59 33.91
N GLY A 144 20.30 -28.57 33.73
CA GLY A 144 21.38 -28.84 34.68
C GLY A 144 22.40 -27.71 34.80
N ILE A 145 22.70 -27.03 33.68
CA ILE A 145 23.67 -25.92 33.63
C ILE A 145 23.15 -24.70 34.38
N LEU A 146 21.90 -24.30 34.11
CA LEU A 146 21.29 -23.15 34.80
C LEU A 146 21.14 -23.44 36.31
N ARG A 147 20.82 -24.69 36.67
CA ARG A 147 20.79 -25.10 38.08
C ARG A 147 22.15 -24.89 38.76
N GLU A 148 23.23 -25.33 38.13
CA GLU A 148 24.59 -25.17 38.65
C GLU A 148 24.95 -23.68 38.84
N VAL A 149 24.64 -22.84 37.86
CA VAL A 149 24.90 -21.39 37.95
C VAL A 149 24.07 -20.72 39.03
N LEU A 150 22.79 -21.09 39.18
CA LEU A 150 21.92 -20.58 40.25
C LEU A 150 22.37 -21.05 41.64
N ASP A 151 22.83 -22.29 41.76
CA ASP A 151 23.37 -22.84 43.00
C ASP A 151 24.71 -22.15 43.37
N ASP A 152 25.59 -21.86 42.41
CA ASP A 152 26.84 -21.10 42.63
C ASP A 152 26.53 -19.64 43.03
N ALA A 153 25.56 -19.00 42.39
CA ALA A 153 25.10 -17.67 42.78
C ALA A 153 24.55 -17.66 44.21
N ALA A 154 23.71 -18.64 44.57
CA ALA A 154 23.19 -18.76 45.92
C ALA A 154 24.31 -18.96 46.95
N ALA A 155 25.32 -19.79 46.65
CA ALA A 155 26.46 -20.04 47.52
C ALA A 155 27.35 -18.80 47.70
N ALA A 156 27.60 -18.05 46.61
CA ALA A 156 28.35 -16.80 46.65
C ALA A 156 27.64 -15.72 47.49
N LEU A 157 26.31 -15.61 47.34
CA LEU A 157 25.50 -14.69 48.13
C LEU A 157 25.52 -15.05 49.62
N ASP A 158 25.32 -16.32 49.97
CA ASP A 158 25.32 -16.77 51.36
C ASP A 158 26.68 -16.53 52.02
N ARG A 159 27.78 -16.69 51.27
CA ARG A 159 29.13 -16.37 51.72
C ARG A 159 29.32 -14.87 51.97
N ALA A 160 28.87 -14.02 51.05
CA ALA A 160 28.94 -12.57 51.20
C ALA A 160 28.16 -12.09 52.44
N VAL A 161 26.95 -12.60 52.64
CA VAL A 161 26.11 -12.28 53.82
C VAL A 161 26.79 -12.72 55.12
N ALA A 162 27.33 -13.94 55.17
CA ALA A 162 28.02 -14.45 56.36
C ALA A 162 29.27 -13.63 56.72
N LEU A 163 30.07 -13.26 55.72
CA LEU A 163 31.26 -12.40 55.91
C LEU A 163 30.86 -10.99 56.37
N ARG A 164 29.77 -10.43 55.84
CA ARG A 164 29.24 -9.12 56.25
C ARG A 164 28.80 -9.12 57.71
N SER A 165 28.12 -10.17 58.16
CA SER A 165 27.78 -10.33 59.59
C SER A 165 29.03 -10.46 60.48
N GLN A 166 30.09 -11.13 60.00
CA GLN A 166 31.37 -11.20 60.71
C GLN A 166 32.08 -9.85 60.78
N TYR A 167 32.06 -9.09 59.68
CA TYR A 167 32.59 -7.72 59.62
C TYR A 167 31.86 -6.80 60.60
N GLU A 168 30.52 -6.77 60.58
CA GLU A 168 29.71 -5.96 61.50
C GLU A 168 29.97 -6.33 62.96
N PHE A 169 30.11 -7.63 63.26
CA PHE A 169 30.47 -8.09 64.60
C PHE A 169 31.89 -7.66 65.00
N ALA A 170 32.87 -7.80 64.12
CA ALA A 170 34.26 -7.38 64.36
C ALA A 170 34.36 -5.86 64.55
N GLU A 171 33.63 -5.09 63.76
CA GLU A 171 33.52 -3.63 63.87
C GLU A 171 32.88 -3.22 65.21
N SER A 172 31.80 -3.91 65.63
CA SER A 172 31.15 -3.68 66.94
C SER A 172 32.08 -3.96 68.12
N GLN A 173 33.06 -4.85 67.95
CA GLN A 173 34.09 -5.15 68.94
C GLN A 173 35.34 -4.28 68.84
N ARG A 174 35.39 -3.31 67.90
CA ARG A 174 36.58 -2.48 67.60
C ARG A 174 37.81 -3.33 67.29
N ALA A 175 37.64 -4.35 66.45
CA ALA A 175 38.75 -5.16 65.96
C ALA A 175 39.80 -4.29 65.24
N PRO A 176 41.07 -4.73 65.15
CA PRO A 176 42.11 -4.01 64.42
C PRO A 176 41.78 -3.81 62.94
N ASP A 177 42.17 -2.66 62.36
CA ASP A 177 41.91 -2.31 60.95
C ASP A 177 42.36 -3.41 59.98
N SER A 178 43.45 -4.12 60.25
CA SER A 178 43.93 -5.22 59.40
C SER A 178 42.93 -6.40 59.28
N VAL A 179 42.11 -6.62 60.31
CA VAL A 179 41.08 -7.67 60.30
C VAL A 179 39.84 -7.19 59.56
N LEU A 180 39.49 -5.90 59.72
CA LEU A 180 38.40 -5.27 58.99
C LEU A 180 38.72 -5.18 57.50
N ASP A 181 39.95 -4.81 57.13
CA ASP A 181 40.44 -4.76 55.74
C ASP A 181 40.41 -6.15 55.08
N GLN A 182 40.86 -7.19 55.79
CA GLN A 182 40.81 -8.57 55.28
C GLN A 182 39.36 -9.05 55.07
N LEU A 183 38.46 -8.79 56.03
CA LEU A 183 37.05 -9.14 55.89
C LEU A 183 36.39 -8.32 54.76
N ALA A 184 36.76 -7.06 54.58
CA ALA A 184 36.28 -6.23 53.47
C ALA A 184 36.73 -6.76 52.10
N GLU A 185 37.98 -7.23 51.98
CA GLU A 185 38.50 -7.85 50.75
C GLU A 185 37.78 -9.17 50.44
N GLU A 186 37.57 -10.03 51.45
CA GLU A 186 36.82 -11.29 51.29
C GLU A 186 35.34 -11.05 50.95
N ILE A 187 34.71 -10.00 51.50
CA ILE A 187 33.36 -9.56 51.11
C ILE A 187 33.34 -9.15 49.64
N ALA A 188 34.29 -8.31 49.23
CA ALA A 188 34.38 -7.85 47.84
C ALA A 188 34.56 -9.02 46.87
N GLU A 189 35.42 -10.00 47.16
CA GLU A 189 35.56 -11.20 46.33
C GLU A 189 34.26 -12.02 46.22
N ALA A 190 33.53 -12.18 47.33
CA ALA A 190 32.27 -12.91 47.35
C ALA A 190 31.16 -12.18 46.58
N GLU A 191 31.07 -10.84 46.69
CA GLU A 191 30.14 -10.01 45.94
C GLU A 191 30.46 -9.99 44.44
N ILE A 192 31.74 -9.93 44.05
CA ILE A 192 32.17 -10.06 42.65
C ILE A 192 31.78 -11.43 42.10
N ARG A 193 31.98 -12.52 42.86
CA ARG A 193 31.59 -13.87 42.43
C ARG A 193 30.07 -13.97 42.26
N TYR A 194 29.29 -13.41 43.20
CA TYR A 194 27.84 -13.35 43.08
C TYR A 194 27.40 -12.59 41.83
N SER A 195 28.00 -11.42 41.55
CA SER A 195 27.70 -10.65 40.33
C SER A 195 28.00 -11.48 39.07
N ARG A 196 29.17 -12.12 38.99
CA ARG A 196 29.52 -12.97 37.84
C ARG A 196 28.55 -14.14 37.66
N ALA A 197 28.16 -14.80 38.75
CA ALA A 197 27.22 -15.92 38.69
C ALA A 197 25.80 -15.47 38.31
N ARG A 198 25.36 -14.29 38.77
CA ARG A 198 24.11 -13.65 38.31
C ARG A 198 24.16 -13.37 36.82
N ASP A 199 25.22 -12.71 36.35
CA ASP A 199 25.34 -12.31 34.96
C ASP A 199 25.41 -13.55 34.04
N ALA A 200 26.09 -14.61 34.49
CA ALA A 200 26.09 -15.93 33.83
C ALA A 200 24.69 -16.59 33.83
N ALA A 201 23.91 -16.45 34.91
CA ALA A 201 22.56 -16.98 34.97
C ALA A 201 21.64 -16.26 33.97
N ILE A 202 21.66 -14.93 33.98
CA ILE A 202 20.81 -14.09 33.11
C ILE A 202 21.14 -14.34 31.63
N SER A 203 22.42 -14.36 31.27
CA SER A 203 22.87 -14.64 29.89
C SER A 203 22.57 -16.05 29.40
N SER A 204 22.27 -17.00 30.29
CA SER A 204 21.86 -18.36 29.93
C SER A 204 20.34 -18.52 29.72
N MET A 205 19.56 -17.45 29.91
CA MET A 205 18.10 -17.47 29.77
C MET A 205 17.68 -17.13 28.33
N PRO A 206 16.70 -17.85 27.76
CA PRO A 206 16.26 -17.61 26.39
C PRO A 206 15.45 -16.31 26.29
N SER A 207 15.59 -15.58 25.19
CA SER A 207 14.77 -14.41 24.86
C SER A 207 14.14 -14.53 23.48
N GLY A 208 12.85 -14.23 23.38
CA GLY A 208 12.11 -14.14 22.12
C GLY A 208 12.67 -13.03 21.23
N ASP A 209 13.08 -11.91 21.82
CA ASP A 209 13.73 -10.82 21.10
C ASP A 209 15.11 -11.22 20.57
N GLU A 210 15.89 -12.01 21.31
CA GLU A 210 17.18 -12.54 20.83
C GLU A 210 16.95 -13.45 19.62
N LEU A 211 15.96 -14.35 19.70
CA LEU A 211 15.58 -15.19 18.57
C LEU A 211 15.13 -14.36 17.36
N ARG A 212 14.32 -13.31 17.56
CA ARG A 212 13.90 -12.39 16.48
C ARG A 212 15.12 -11.74 15.82
N ARG A 213 16.07 -11.20 16.59
CA ARG A 213 17.31 -10.61 16.06
C ARG A 213 18.14 -11.62 15.29
N ILE A 214 18.28 -12.85 15.79
CA ILE A 214 18.97 -13.93 15.08
C ILE A 214 18.30 -14.18 13.73
N LEU A 215 16.96 -14.22 13.70
CA LEU A 215 16.18 -14.43 12.48
C LEU A 215 16.24 -13.23 11.50
N ASP A 216 16.64 -12.05 11.95
CA ASP A 216 16.90 -10.89 11.08
C ASP A 216 18.32 -10.91 10.47
N LEU A 217 19.27 -11.69 11.03
CA LEU A 217 20.63 -11.81 10.50
C LEU A 217 20.66 -12.33 9.06
N SER A 218 21.72 -12.05 8.31
CA SER A 218 21.90 -12.57 6.95
C SER A 218 21.97 -14.11 6.93
N ASP A 219 21.17 -14.72 6.05
CA ASP A 219 21.23 -16.17 5.79
C ASP A 219 22.22 -16.54 4.65
N ARG A 220 23.09 -15.60 4.24
CA ARG A 220 24.10 -15.85 3.20
C ARG A 220 25.31 -16.59 3.79
N PRO A 221 25.84 -17.63 3.11
CA PRO A 221 27.05 -18.31 3.55
C PRO A 221 28.27 -17.38 3.49
N LEU A 222 29.17 -17.49 4.46
CA LEU A 222 30.41 -16.70 4.49
C LEU A 222 31.49 -17.41 3.68
N ILE A 223 32.23 -16.69 2.85
CA ILE A 223 33.38 -17.23 2.12
C ILE A 223 34.63 -16.52 2.64
N LEU A 224 35.42 -17.22 3.45
CA LEU A 224 36.61 -16.66 4.08
C LEU A 224 37.85 -17.44 3.67
N LYS A 225 38.99 -16.76 3.68
CA LYS A 225 40.29 -17.36 3.40
C LYS A 225 40.85 -18.03 4.67
N ASP A 226 41.32 -19.27 4.54
CA ASP A 226 42.08 -19.93 5.59
C ASP A 226 43.52 -19.40 5.57
N ALA A 227 43.96 -18.71 6.63
CA ALA A 227 45.30 -18.14 6.69
C ALA A 227 46.40 -19.22 6.75
N ALA A 228 46.06 -20.46 7.13
CA ALA A 228 47.02 -21.56 7.22
C ALA A 228 47.22 -22.26 5.86
N THR A 229 46.17 -22.37 5.03
CA THR A 229 46.22 -23.12 3.76
C THR A 229 46.12 -22.24 2.52
N ASP A 230 45.87 -20.94 2.68
CA ASP A 230 45.64 -19.96 1.61
C ASP A 230 44.40 -20.24 0.73
N GLU A 231 43.53 -21.18 1.13
CA GLU A 231 42.34 -21.59 0.40
C GLU A 231 41.07 -20.90 0.93
N TYR A 232 40.08 -20.65 0.06
CA TYR A 232 38.79 -20.12 0.46
C TYR A 232 37.84 -21.25 0.86
N ARG A 233 37.18 -21.12 2.01
CA ARG A 233 36.14 -22.06 2.48
C ARG A 233 34.80 -21.35 2.65
N SER A 234 33.74 -22.04 2.26
CA SER A 234 32.37 -21.65 2.55
C SER A 234 32.01 -22.12 3.96
N LEU A 235 31.55 -21.20 4.79
CA LEU A 235 31.07 -21.42 6.14
C LEU A 235 29.56 -21.16 6.20
N ASP A 236 28.92 -21.69 7.24
CA ASP A 236 27.50 -21.43 7.51
C ASP A 236 27.23 -19.93 7.69
N SER A 237 26.01 -19.52 7.34
CA SER A 237 25.56 -18.13 7.47
C SER A 237 25.62 -17.64 8.91
N SER A 238 25.70 -16.33 9.12
CA SER A 238 25.69 -15.76 10.47
C SER A 238 24.37 -16.06 11.18
N ARG A 239 23.23 -16.01 10.47
CA ARG A 239 21.94 -16.46 10.98
C ARG A 239 22.01 -17.91 11.46
N LYS A 240 22.49 -18.82 10.61
CA LYS A 240 22.53 -20.24 10.93
C LYS A 240 23.44 -20.54 12.11
N ARG A 241 24.66 -19.98 12.15
CA ARG A 241 25.57 -20.18 13.29
C ARG A 241 25.03 -19.62 14.59
N ALA A 242 24.42 -18.44 14.55
CA ALA A 242 23.78 -17.86 15.74
C ALA A 242 22.57 -18.69 16.19
N LEU A 243 21.76 -19.17 15.25
CA LEU A 243 20.63 -20.05 15.53
C LEU A 243 21.07 -21.41 16.08
N ASP A 244 22.12 -22.01 15.54
CA ASP A 244 22.68 -23.29 16.00
C ASP A 244 23.22 -23.14 17.43
N ARG A 245 23.91 -22.03 17.75
CA ARG A 245 24.35 -21.72 19.11
C ARG A 245 23.16 -21.51 20.06
N PHE A 246 22.16 -20.75 19.64
CA PHE A 246 20.94 -20.53 20.43
C PHE A 246 20.20 -21.85 20.69
N GLN A 247 20.14 -22.73 19.69
CA GLN A 247 19.61 -24.08 19.84
C GLN A 247 20.45 -24.91 20.80
N GLU A 248 21.78 -24.90 20.70
CA GLU A 248 22.65 -25.65 21.60
C GLU A 248 22.48 -25.21 23.07
N LEU A 249 22.36 -23.90 23.31
CA LEU A 249 22.19 -23.33 24.65
C LEU A 249 20.78 -23.57 25.24
N HIS A 250 19.73 -23.55 24.41
CA HIS A 250 18.35 -23.50 24.91
C HIS A 250 17.44 -24.66 24.49
N ALA A 251 17.90 -25.62 23.66
CA ALA A 251 17.06 -26.71 23.14
C ALA A 251 16.41 -27.57 24.24
N GLN A 252 17.13 -27.84 25.34
CA GLN A 252 16.58 -28.62 26.45
C GLN A 252 15.42 -27.92 27.18
N ARG A 253 15.39 -26.58 27.17
CA ARG A 253 14.39 -25.76 27.88
C ARG A 253 13.20 -25.40 26.99
N LEU A 254 13.46 -25.07 25.72
CA LEU A 254 12.45 -24.59 24.78
C LEU A 254 11.77 -25.73 24.00
N GLY A 255 12.48 -26.81 23.67
CA GLY A 255 11.91 -27.98 23.00
C GLY A 255 11.03 -27.65 21.79
N SER A 256 9.72 -27.93 21.90
CA SER A 256 8.72 -27.64 20.88
C SER A 256 8.47 -26.15 20.62
N ASP A 257 8.67 -25.30 21.62
CA ASP A 257 8.31 -23.87 21.54
C ASP A 257 9.22 -23.13 20.57
N LEU A 258 10.52 -23.47 20.56
CA LEU A 258 11.46 -22.96 19.56
C LEU A 258 11.09 -23.42 18.14
N THR A 259 10.68 -24.67 17.98
CA THR A 259 10.26 -25.20 16.67
C THR A 259 8.98 -24.49 16.18
N ASN A 260 8.05 -24.21 17.09
CA ASN A 260 6.82 -23.48 16.78
C ASN A 260 7.11 -22.03 16.38
N ALA A 261 8.00 -21.33 17.10
CA ALA A 261 8.40 -19.96 16.77
C ALA A 261 9.08 -19.87 15.40
N LEU A 262 10.00 -20.81 15.08
CA LEU A 262 10.65 -20.89 13.77
C LEU A 262 9.64 -21.16 12.64
N ALA A 263 8.70 -22.10 12.84
CA ALA A 263 7.65 -22.40 11.85
C ALA A 263 6.67 -21.23 11.64
N ALA A 264 6.34 -20.50 12.72
CA ALA A 264 5.51 -19.30 12.66
C ALA A 264 6.22 -18.18 11.91
N HIS A 265 7.52 -17.95 12.20
CA HIS A 265 8.36 -17.00 11.47
C HIS A 265 8.44 -17.32 9.97
N ASP A 266 8.74 -18.57 9.59
CA ASP A 266 8.81 -18.97 8.19
C ASP A 266 7.47 -18.79 7.46
N THR A 267 6.37 -19.02 8.17
CA THR A 267 5.03 -18.79 7.64
C THR A 267 4.75 -17.30 7.47
N TYR A 268 5.16 -16.46 8.42
CA TYR A 268 5.05 -15.01 8.32
C TYR A 268 5.86 -14.46 7.14
N ILE A 269 7.15 -14.76 7.04
CA ILE A 269 8.02 -14.27 5.96
C ILE A 269 7.52 -14.68 4.58
N ARG A 270 7.01 -15.91 4.41
CA ARG A 270 6.45 -16.36 3.12
C ARG A 270 5.18 -15.62 2.69
N ASN A 271 4.39 -15.10 3.64
CA ASN A 271 3.13 -14.42 3.37
C ASN A 271 3.24 -12.89 3.46
N ARG A 272 4.36 -12.37 3.98
CA ARG A 272 4.64 -10.94 4.08
C ARG A 272 5.02 -10.39 2.71
N THR A 273 4.05 -9.81 2.02
CA THR A 273 4.24 -9.18 0.69
C THR A 273 4.12 -7.65 0.72
N SER A 274 3.98 -7.04 1.89
CA SER A 274 3.83 -5.60 2.06
C SER A 274 4.48 -5.12 3.35
N LEU A 275 4.63 -3.80 3.47
CA LEU A 275 4.87 -3.15 4.76
C LEU A 275 3.56 -3.14 5.58
N ASP A 276 3.70 -3.02 6.89
CA ASP A 276 2.57 -3.05 7.80
C ASP A 276 1.81 -1.72 7.83
N ASP A 277 2.54 -0.60 7.69
CA ASP A 277 1.99 0.76 7.75
C ASP A 277 2.52 1.63 6.58
N PRO A 278 1.69 2.48 5.94
CA PRO A 278 2.14 3.45 4.95
C PRO A 278 3.19 4.44 5.48
N SER A 279 3.16 4.74 6.78
CA SER A 279 4.15 5.58 7.46
C SER A 279 5.54 4.96 7.42
N ASP A 280 5.65 3.63 7.45
CA ASP A 280 6.93 2.94 7.26
C ASP A 280 7.46 3.15 5.85
N LEU A 281 6.59 3.12 4.84
CA LEU A 281 6.98 3.46 3.47
C LEU A 281 7.45 4.91 3.39
N ILE A 282 6.69 5.86 3.94
CA ILE A 282 7.05 7.28 3.96
C ILE A 282 8.40 7.46 4.67
N ARG A 283 8.63 6.78 5.79
CA ARG A 283 9.90 6.78 6.52
C ARG A 283 11.03 6.19 5.68
N LEU A 284 10.80 5.04 5.05
CA LEU A 284 11.76 4.42 4.15
C LEU A 284 12.05 5.29 2.93
N LEU A 285 11.13 6.14 2.48
CA LEU A 285 11.35 7.14 1.42
C LEU A 285 12.08 8.40 1.94
N ARG A 286 11.88 8.78 3.22
CA ARG A 286 12.48 9.97 3.87
C ARG A 286 13.87 9.76 4.48
N GLY A 287 14.15 8.64 5.14
CA GLY A 287 15.26 8.49 6.09
C GLY A 287 16.26 7.33 5.88
N ALA A 288 16.54 6.93 4.64
CA ALA A 288 17.52 5.89 4.30
C ALA A 288 18.50 6.39 3.23
N GLY A 289 19.78 6.45 3.55
CA GLY A 289 20.87 6.99 2.75
C GLY A 289 21.51 8.27 3.28
N VAL A 290 21.31 8.65 4.55
CA VAL A 290 22.03 9.81 5.12
C VAL A 290 23.45 9.35 5.47
N LEU A 291 24.38 9.73 4.61
CA LEU A 291 25.80 9.58 4.90
C LEU A 291 26.15 10.47 6.10
N SER A 292 26.83 9.90 7.08
CA SER A 292 27.49 10.68 8.12
C SER A 292 28.88 10.15 8.41
N PHE A 293 29.71 11.00 8.99
CA PHE A 293 31.07 10.65 9.35
C PHE A 293 31.30 10.98 10.81
N ARG A 294 31.98 10.09 11.54
CA ARG A 294 32.33 10.30 12.94
C ARG A 294 33.75 9.81 13.19
N ILE A 295 34.50 10.53 14.01
CA ILE A 295 35.82 10.06 14.46
C ILE A 295 35.60 9.03 15.56
N THR A 296 36.23 7.86 15.46
CA THR A 296 36.11 6.81 16.47
C THR A 296 37.03 7.07 17.67
N VAL A 297 36.67 6.53 18.83
CA VAL A 297 37.54 6.55 20.01
C VAL A 297 38.66 5.50 19.86
N ASP A 298 39.89 5.86 20.21
CA ASP A 298 41.05 4.96 20.18
C ASP A 298 41.30 4.37 21.60
N PRO A 299 41.36 3.03 21.76
CA PRO A 299 41.61 2.38 23.04
C PRO A 299 43.06 2.49 23.56
N GLN A 300 44.04 2.85 22.74
CA GLN A 300 45.46 2.87 23.11
C GLN A 300 46.17 4.22 22.95
N GLY A 301 45.49 5.25 22.44
CA GLY A 301 46.05 6.60 22.31
C GLY A 301 47.29 6.63 21.42
N SER A 302 47.16 6.12 20.18
CA SER A 302 48.26 5.96 19.24
C SER A 302 48.75 7.31 18.66
N GLY A 303 49.46 8.11 19.47
CA GLY A 303 50.18 9.32 19.05
C GLY A 303 49.34 10.60 18.91
N THR A 304 48.03 10.52 19.04
CA THR A 304 47.10 11.66 19.16
C THR A 304 46.22 11.44 20.39
N THR A 305 45.85 12.51 21.11
CA THR A 305 45.01 12.51 22.33
C THR A 305 43.55 12.13 22.04
N ASN A 306 43.31 10.99 21.38
CA ASN A 306 42.00 10.52 20.91
C ASN A 306 41.41 9.38 21.75
N THR A 307 41.80 9.31 23.02
CA THR A 307 41.26 8.38 24.05
C THR A 307 40.12 9.03 24.81
N HIS A 308 39.10 8.26 25.21
CA HIS A 308 38.03 8.76 26.06
C HIS A 308 38.35 8.48 27.54
N PRO A 309 38.37 9.48 28.45
CA PRO A 309 38.74 9.30 29.86
C PRO A 309 37.90 8.27 30.61
N GLU A 310 36.63 8.15 30.23
CA GLU A 310 35.66 7.23 30.86
C GLU A 310 35.34 6.01 29.97
N GLU A 311 36.22 5.63 29.04
CA GLU A 311 35.98 4.50 28.13
C GLU A 311 35.53 3.23 28.87
N PHE A 312 36.22 2.89 29.96
CA PHE A 312 35.90 1.69 30.75
C PHE A 312 34.48 1.73 31.31
N ARG A 313 34.06 2.88 31.87
CA ARG A 313 32.69 3.11 32.36
C ARG A 313 31.66 2.96 31.24
N LEU A 314 31.94 3.52 30.06
CA LEU A 314 31.01 3.47 28.92
C LEU A 314 30.84 2.06 28.35
N ARG A 315 31.89 1.23 28.39
CA ARG A 315 31.83 -0.19 28.01
C ARG A 315 30.99 -1.00 28.99
N GLU A 316 31.18 -0.78 30.30
CA GLU A 316 30.36 -1.42 31.32
C GLU A 316 28.89 -1.00 31.21
N GLU A 317 28.61 0.30 31.04
CA GLU A 317 27.24 0.79 30.85
C GLU A 317 26.58 0.23 29.60
N LEU A 318 27.32 0.05 28.50
CA LEU A 318 26.77 -0.58 27.30
C LEU A 318 26.36 -2.03 27.59
N ARG A 319 27.21 -2.80 28.27
CA ARG A 319 26.92 -4.20 28.60
C ARG A 319 25.73 -4.33 29.56
N GLU A 320 25.62 -3.41 30.51
CA GLU A 320 24.58 -3.47 31.54
C GLU A 320 23.25 -2.84 31.12
N LYS A 321 23.29 -1.75 30.35
CA LYS A 321 22.12 -0.90 30.10
C LYS A 321 21.75 -0.82 28.62
N GLY A 322 22.66 -1.15 27.71
CA GLY A 322 22.47 -1.04 26.27
C GLY A 322 22.82 0.33 25.69
N PRO A 323 22.95 0.43 24.35
CA PRO A 323 23.60 1.53 23.64
C PRO A 323 22.86 2.86 23.72
N LEU A 324 21.53 2.83 23.83
CA LEU A 324 20.70 4.02 23.98
C LEU A 324 20.70 4.57 25.42
N ASN A 325 21.10 3.75 26.39
CA ASN A 325 21.04 4.06 27.82
C ASN A 325 22.42 4.42 28.40
N VAL A 326 23.47 4.40 27.57
CA VAL A 326 24.81 4.86 27.95
C VAL A 326 24.87 6.37 27.94
N ARG A 327 25.34 6.95 29.05
CA ARG A 327 25.36 8.42 29.23
C ARG A 327 26.74 8.98 28.92
N SER A 328 26.86 9.63 27.77
CA SER A 328 28.00 10.47 27.41
C SER A 328 27.52 11.73 26.68
N ARG A 329 28.18 12.87 26.95
CA ARG A 329 27.85 14.17 26.33
C ARG A 329 28.60 14.40 25.01
N ASP A 330 29.62 13.60 24.78
CA ASP A 330 30.69 13.81 23.81
C ASP A 330 30.99 12.57 22.96
N ALA A 331 30.46 11.40 23.33
CA ALA A 331 30.57 10.15 22.60
C ALA A 331 29.25 9.38 22.56
N ARG A 332 29.08 8.55 21.53
CA ARG A 332 27.89 7.73 21.29
C ARG A 332 28.31 6.36 20.77
N TRP A 333 27.57 5.33 21.17
CA TRP A 333 27.67 4.00 20.57
C TRP A 333 26.93 3.94 19.25
N VAL A 334 27.61 3.48 18.21
CA VAL A 334 27.07 3.35 16.85
C VAL A 334 27.16 1.89 16.44
N LYS A 335 26.07 1.34 15.89
CA LYS A 335 26.00 -0.06 15.51
C LYS A 335 26.89 -0.34 14.29
N ILE A 336 27.60 -1.46 14.28
CA ILE A 336 28.27 -1.97 13.08
C ILE A 336 27.22 -2.69 12.22
N ASN A 337 27.14 -2.32 10.92
CA ASN A 337 26.14 -2.87 10.00
C ASN A 337 26.29 -4.39 9.83
N ARG A 338 27.48 -4.83 9.43
CA ARG A 338 27.83 -6.24 9.19
C ARG A 338 29.19 -6.54 9.75
N ILE A 339 29.23 -7.37 10.78
CA ILE A 339 30.49 -7.74 11.42
C ILE A 339 31.38 -8.57 10.48
N GLU A 340 30.79 -9.27 9.53
CA GLU A 340 31.48 -10.12 8.56
C GLU A 340 32.38 -9.31 7.63
N ALA A 341 32.03 -8.04 7.38
CA ALA A 341 32.83 -7.14 6.54
C ALA A 341 34.14 -6.69 7.23
N TRP A 342 34.29 -6.98 8.52
CA TRP A 342 35.47 -6.64 9.33
C TRP A 342 36.43 -7.82 9.49
N ILE A 343 36.14 -8.94 8.82
CA ILE A 343 36.85 -10.21 8.95
C ILE A 343 37.27 -10.68 7.55
N ASP A 344 38.56 -10.92 7.36
CA ASP A 344 39.13 -11.40 6.09
C ASP A 344 39.52 -12.89 6.13
N THR A 345 39.74 -13.45 7.33
CA THR A 345 40.21 -14.83 7.50
C THR A 345 39.41 -15.64 8.52
N ILE A 346 39.47 -16.97 8.41
CA ILE A 346 38.84 -17.88 9.38
C ILE A 346 39.41 -17.67 10.79
N GLN A 347 40.72 -17.42 10.92
CA GLN A 347 41.36 -17.19 12.20
C GLN A 347 40.92 -15.87 12.86
N GLN A 348 40.63 -14.85 12.05
CA GLN A 348 40.04 -13.60 12.55
C GLN A 348 38.62 -13.81 13.04
N LEU A 349 37.84 -14.65 12.37
CA LEU A 349 36.51 -15.05 12.82
C LEU A 349 36.58 -15.80 14.15
N GLU A 350 37.50 -16.76 14.29
CA GLU A 350 37.73 -17.49 15.53
C GLU A 350 38.14 -16.55 16.68
N MET A 351 39.01 -15.57 16.41
CA MET A 351 39.40 -14.56 17.40
C MET A 351 38.23 -13.65 17.81
N LEU A 352 37.39 -13.25 16.87
CA LEU A 352 36.19 -12.47 17.15
C LEU A 352 35.20 -13.27 18.01
N ASP A 353 35.00 -14.55 17.72
CA ASP A 353 34.12 -15.41 18.51
C ASP A 353 34.65 -15.66 19.94
N LEU A 354 35.98 -15.66 20.12
CA LEU A 354 36.63 -15.88 21.43
C LEU A 354 36.69 -14.63 22.31
N ASP A 355 37.17 -13.50 21.76
CA ASP A 355 37.29 -12.23 22.48
C ASP A 355 37.12 -11.04 21.52
N PRO A 356 35.87 -10.57 21.32
CA PRO A 356 35.58 -9.41 20.49
C PRO A 356 36.34 -8.13 20.88
N GLY A 357 36.50 -7.89 22.17
CA GLY A 357 37.13 -6.67 22.68
C GLY A 357 38.60 -6.61 22.29
N SER A 358 39.31 -7.73 22.41
CA SER A 358 40.70 -7.84 21.98
C SER A 358 40.85 -7.81 20.46
N PHE A 359 39.92 -8.42 19.71
CA PHE A 359 39.90 -8.36 18.25
C PHE A 359 39.88 -6.91 17.74
N PHE A 360 38.95 -6.09 18.23
CA PHE A 360 38.82 -4.69 17.80
C PHE A 360 39.88 -3.77 18.41
N ARG A 361 40.40 -4.08 19.59
CA ARG A 361 41.54 -3.34 20.17
C ARG A 361 42.78 -3.44 19.27
N ASN A 362 43.04 -4.60 18.67
CA ASN A 362 44.10 -4.77 17.67
C ASN A 362 43.87 -3.93 16.41
N GLN A 363 42.61 -3.59 16.13
CA GLN A 363 42.20 -2.69 15.06
C GLN A 363 42.09 -1.22 15.51
N GLN A 364 42.56 -0.87 16.72
CA GLN A 364 42.46 0.47 17.33
C GLN A 364 41.03 1.01 17.41
N LEU A 365 40.07 0.15 17.71
CA LEU A 365 38.67 0.51 17.87
C LEU A 365 38.14 0.10 19.24
N VAL A 366 37.33 0.97 19.82
CA VAL A 366 36.54 0.66 21.00
C VAL A 366 35.23 0.04 20.52
N VAL A 367 35.17 -1.30 20.51
CA VAL A 367 33.96 -2.05 20.17
C VAL A 367 33.57 -2.95 21.33
N GLU A 368 32.26 -3.06 21.54
CA GLU A 368 31.65 -3.96 22.51
C GLU A 368 30.45 -4.67 21.89
N PRO A 369 30.31 -5.99 22.11
CA PRO A 369 29.09 -6.70 21.77
C PRO A 369 27.99 -6.32 22.77
N TYR A 370 26.80 -6.05 22.24
CA TYR A 370 25.59 -5.95 23.04
C TYR A 370 24.46 -6.56 22.22
N ASP A 371 23.77 -7.53 22.82
CA ASP A 371 22.53 -8.08 22.30
C ASP A 371 22.62 -8.69 20.88
N GLY A 372 23.72 -9.42 20.63
CA GLY A 372 24.00 -10.05 19.33
C GLY A 372 24.52 -9.10 18.25
N ALA A 373 24.62 -7.80 18.52
CA ALA A 373 25.20 -6.80 17.64
C ALA A 373 26.51 -6.24 18.20
N TYR A 374 27.33 -5.64 17.34
CA TYR A 374 28.59 -5.01 17.72
C TYR A 374 28.46 -3.50 17.61
N TRP A 375 28.87 -2.79 18.64
CA TRP A 375 28.76 -1.33 18.74
C TRP A 375 30.14 -0.72 18.85
N VAL A 376 30.41 0.30 18.03
CA VAL A 376 31.66 1.07 18.08
C VAL A 376 31.43 2.41 18.76
N LEU A 377 32.35 2.80 19.64
CA LEU A 377 32.31 4.09 20.30
C LEU A 377 32.88 5.18 19.39
N ALA A 378 32.08 6.19 19.09
CA ALA A 378 32.47 7.32 18.27
C ALA A 378 32.17 8.65 18.97
N TRP A 379 32.97 9.68 18.67
CA TRP A 379 32.73 11.03 19.16
C TRP A 379 31.45 11.61 18.54
N ASP A 380 30.73 12.42 19.32
CA ASP A 380 29.51 13.13 18.92
C ASP A 380 29.63 14.66 19.07
N THR A 381 30.84 15.18 19.21
CA THR A 381 31.12 16.61 19.22
C THR A 381 31.17 17.17 17.80
N SER A 382 30.81 18.45 17.63
CA SER A 382 30.70 19.10 16.31
C SER A 382 32.03 19.22 15.54
N ASP A 383 33.18 19.10 16.22
CA ASP A 383 34.52 19.08 15.61
C ASP A 383 34.97 17.67 15.17
N ARG A 384 34.22 16.63 15.55
CA ARG A 384 34.56 15.21 15.33
C ARG A 384 33.44 14.42 14.64
N ARG A 385 32.41 15.10 14.16
CA ARG A 385 31.34 14.52 13.34
C ARG A 385 31.02 15.39 12.13
N LEU A 386 30.40 14.78 11.13
CA LEU A 386 29.78 15.46 10.00
C LEU A 386 28.45 14.76 9.73
N THR A 387 27.35 15.42 10.11
CA THR A 387 25.97 14.93 9.98
C THR A 387 25.10 15.98 9.31
N GLN A 388 23.96 15.61 8.73
CA GLN A 388 23.02 16.59 8.14
C GLN A 388 22.41 17.55 9.18
N ALA A 389 22.40 17.16 10.47
CA ALA A 389 21.96 18.04 11.56
C ALA A 389 22.91 19.23 11.77
N ASP A 390 24.19 19.09 11.39
CA ASP A 390 25.17 20.17 11.51
C ASP A 390 24.98 21.21 10.38
N ASP A 391 24.64 20.77 9.16
CA ASP A 391 24.28 21.63 8.02
C ASP A 391 23.52 20.81 6.94
N PRO A 392 22.29 21.16 6.56
CA PRO A 392 21.53 20.39 5.57
C PRO A 392 22.05 20.55 4.13
N ASP A 393 22.88 21.56 3.84
CA ASP A 393 23.34 21.85 2.48
C ASP A 393 24.56 21.03 2.04
N TRP A 394 25.16 20.22 2.93
CA TRP A 394 26.28 19.34 2.54
C TRP A 394 25.78 18.01 1.95
N SER A 395 26.37 17.58 0.84
CA SER A 395 26.02 16.29 0.21
C SER A 395 27.15 15.70 -0.62
N VAL A 396 27.05 14.41 -0.90
CA VAL A 396 27.86 13.72 -1.91
C VAL A 396 27.28 14.01 -3.28
N ALA A 397 28.06 14.68 -4.13
CA ALA A 397 27.69 15.03 -5.50
C ALA A 397 27.78 13.83 -6.47
N ALA A 398 28.67 12.87 -6.21
CA ALA A 398 28.78 11.65 -6.99
C ALA A 398 29.55 10.57 -6.22
N ALA A 399 29.21 9.30 -6.44
CA ALA A 399 29.96 8.11 -6.03
C ALA A 399 30.18 7.18 -7.23
N PHE A 400 31.33 6.51 -7.28
CA PHE A 400 31.74 5.67 -8.40
C PHE A 400 32.69 4.55 -7.97
N ASN A 401 32.75 3.49 -8.77
CA ASN A 401 33.73 2.42 -8.56
C ASN A 401 35.15 2.93 -8.84
N THR A 402 36.08 2.58 -7.95
CA THR A 402 37.50 2.84 -8.10
C THR A 402 38.29 1.67 -7.55
N ALA A 403 39.62 1.74 -7.61
CA ALA A 403 40.51 0.83 -6.91
C ALA A 403 41.36 1.60 -5.89
N ASP A 404 41.71 0.95 -4.79
CA ASP A 404 42.69 1.48 -3.84
C ASP A 404 44.13 1.39 -4.39
N SER A 405 45.10 1.86 -3.60
CA SER A 405 46.53 1.83 -3.97
C SER A 405 47.09 0.42 -4.16
N SER A 406 46.40 -0.61 -3.68
CA SER A 406 46.75 -2.03 -3.81
C SER A 406 45.98 -2.73 -4.94
N GLY A 407 45.19 -1.99 -5.73
CA GLY A 407 44.37 -2.53 -6.81
C GLY A 407 43.10 -3.25 -6.34
N ARG A 408 42.76 -3.17 -5.04
CA ARG A 408 41.53 -3.75 -4.50
C ARG A 408 40.34 -2.84 -4.84
N PRO A 409 39.15 -3.41 -5.06
CA PRO A 409 37.94 -2.63 -5.26
C PRO A 409 37.66 -1.63 -4.13
N ALA A 410 37.28 -0.41 -4.47
CA ALA A 410 36.97 0.66 -3.53
C ALA A 410 35.88 1.60 -4.09
N ILE A 411 35.33 2.46 -3.24
CA ILE A 411 34.28 3.41 -3.62
C ILE A 411 34.85 4.81 -3.59
N GLY A 412 34.90 5.49 -4.73
CA GLY A 412 35.28 6.89 -4.82
C GLY A 412 34.05 7.77 -4.66
N PHE A 413 34.17 8.88 -3.96
CA PHE A 413 33.09 9.86 -3.84
C PHE A 413 33.60 11.28 -4.04
N ARG A 414 32.69 12.17 -4.47
CA ARG A 414 32.91 13.59 -4.69
C ARG A 414 31.92 14.39 -3.89
N MET A 415 32.39 15.35 -3.10
CA MET A 415 31.57 16.26 -2.31
C MET A 415 31.06 17.44 -3.15
N ASN A 416 29.92 18.01 -2.76
CA ASN A 416 29.53 19.34 -3.20
C ASN A 416 30.43 20.43 -2.58
N THR A 417 30.27 21.69 -2.98
CA THR A 417 31.14 22.80 -2.53
C THR A 417 31.09 23.01 -1.01
N ARG A 418 29.90 22.89 -0.39
CA ARG A 418 29.70 23.08 1.05
C ARG A 418 30.36 21.95 1.84
N GLY A 419 30.03 20.71 1.48
CA GLY A 419 30.60 19.52 2.09
C GLY A 419 32.11 19.39 1.90
N SER A 420 32.66 19.85 0.78
CA SER A 420 34.12 19.86 0.57
C SER A 420 34.88 20.72 1.59
N ARG A 421 34.25 21.75 2.17
CA ARG A 421 34.87 22.57 3.23
C ARG A 421 34.75 21.88 4.58
N MET A 422 33.55 21.45 4.94
CA MET A 422 33.27 20.78 6.21
C MET A 422 34.05 19.47 6.37
N MET A 423 34.08 18.64 5.32
CA MET A 423 34.92 17.43 5.28
C MET A 423 36.40 17.77 5.42
N GLY A 424 36.84 18.88 4.82
CA GLY A 424 38.20 19.37 4.95
C GLY A 424 38.53 19.79 6.38
N ASP A 425 37.61 20.42 7.08
CA ASP A 425 37.82 20.86 8.46
C ASP A 425 37.82 19.67 9.43
N LEU A 426 36.89 18.73 9.26
CA LEU A 426 36.85 17.47 10.02
C LEU A 426 38.14 16.67 9.86
N THR A 427 38.55 16.38 8.62
CA THR A 427 39.72 15.53 8.34
C THR A 427 41.04 16.25 8.61
N GLY A 428 41.10 17.57 8.45
CA GLY A 428 42.30 18.35 8.73
C GLY A 428 42.69 18.35 10.21
N ASN A 429 41.70 18.34 11.11
CA ASN A 429 41.92 18.36 12.56
C ASN A 429 42.11 16.96 13.16
N ASN A 430 41.87 15.89 12.39
CA ASN A 430 41.83 14.51 12.87
C ASN A 430 42.76 13.57 12.08
N LEU A 431 43.88 14.09 11.58
CA LEU A 431 44.87 13.29 10.84
C LEU A 431 45.39 12.11 11.68
N GLY A 432 45.48 10.93 11.07
CA GLY A 432 45.88 9.70 11.74
C GLY A 432 44.76 8.99 12.51
N ASN A 433 43.70 9.70 12.93
CA ASN A 433 42.55 9.09 13.61
C ASN A 433 41.71 8.27 12.62
N LYS A 434 40.94 7.32 13.16
CA LYS A 434 39.95 6.54 12.42
C LYS A 434 38.66 7.32 12.24
N MET A 435 38.11 7.28 11.03
CA MET A 435 36.85 7.91 10.69
C MET A 435 35.85 6.84 10.29
N ALA A 436 34.88 6.59 11.15
CA ALA A 436 33.72 5.78 10.82
C ALA A 436 32.94 6.44 9.68
N VAL A 437 32.66 5.65 8.64
CA VAL A 437 31.74 6.00 7.57
C VAL A 437 30.41 5.35 7.89
N LEU A 438 29.43 6.18 8.19
CA LEU A 438 28.10 5.77 8.60
C LEU A 438 27.11 5.97 7.48
N LEU A 439 26.20 5.03 7.35
CA LEU A 439 25.03 5.15 6.52
C LEU A 439 23.85 4.76 7.40
N ASP A 440 22.92 5.71 7.61
CA ASP A 440 21.73 5.51 8.46
C ASP A 440 22.08 5.10 9.90
N ASP A 441 23.07 5.79 10.49
CA ASP A 441 23.58 5.52 11.84
C ASP A 441 24.18 4.11 12.05
N GLU A 442 24.50 3.39 10.96
CA GLU A 442 25.27 2.13 11.01
C GLU A 442 26.66 2.27 10.37
N VAL A 443 27.69 1.73 11.02
CA VAL A 443 29.08 1.79 10.56
C VAL A 443 29.39 0.69 9.57
N TYR A 444 29.89 1.09 8.40
CA TYR A 444 30.35 0.17 7.35
C TYR A 444 31.86 -0.08 7.42
N THR A 445 32.64 0.98 7.64
CA THR A 445 34.11 0.90 7.70
C THR A 445 34.65 2.06 8.55
N ALA A 446 35.82 1.87 9.14
CA ALA A 446 36.53 2.90 9.90
C ALA A 446 38.03 3.00 9.49
N PRO A 447 38.33 3.53 8.29
CA PRO A 447 39.70 3.70 7.82
C PRO A 447 40.43 4.85 8.55
N ASN A 448 41.76 4.82 8.50
CA ASN A 448 42.60 5.89 9.04
C ASN A 448 42.64 7.09 8.07
N ILE A 449 42.55 8.31 8.61
CA ILE A 449 42.68 9.54 7.84
C ILE A 449 44.16 9.77 7.49
N GLN A 450 44.53 9.53 6.23
CA GLN A 450 45.92 9.71 5.75
C GLN A 450 46.25 11.16 5.36
N GLY A 451 45.24 11.99 5.10
CA GLY A 451 45.38 13.37 4.64
C GLY A 451 44.06 14.12 4.63
N ARG A 452 44.12 15.45 4.45
CA ARG A 452 42.91 16.30 4.41
C ARG A 452 42.07 16.00 3.16
N ILE A 453 40.82 15.58 3.37
CA ILE A 453 39.87 15.25 2.30
C ILE A 453 39.01 16.47 2.02
N THR A 454 39.00 16.95 0.78
CA THR A 454 38.16 18.08 0.37
C THR A 454 37.11 17.63 -0.65
N ARG A 455 37.39 17.80 -1.95
CA ARG A 455 36.41 17.57 -3.00
C ARG A 455 36.23 16.10 -3.34
N ASN A 456 37.27 15.28 -3.25
CA ASN A 456 37.21 13.84 -3.56
C ASN A 456 37.72 13.04 -2.36
N GLY A 457 37.05 11.92 -2.07
CA GLY A 457 37.47 10.95 -1.07
C GLY A 457 37.29 9.52 -1.58
N GLN A 458 37.80 8.56 -0.82
CA GLN A 458 37.72 7.14 -1.14
C GLN A 458 37.37 6.34 0.12
N ILE A 459 36.41 5.43 -0.01
CA ILE A 459 36.00 4.48 1.02
C ILE A 459 36.61 3.12 0.64
N THR A 460 37.43 2.56 1.53
CA THR A 460 38.12 1.28 1.36
C THR A 460 37.51 0.21 2.27
N GLY A 461 37.55 -1.05 1.82
CA GLY A 461 36.96 -2.20 2.52
C GLY A 461 36.81 -3.41 1.59
N ASN A 462 36.55 -4.59 2.16
CA ASN A 462 36.34 -5.82 1.40
C ASN A 462 34.86 -5.93 0.98
N PHE A 463 34.45 -5.06 0.06
CA PHE A 463 33.07 -4.99 -0.38
C PHE A 463 32.78 -5.99 -1.50
N SER A 464 31.67 -6.71 -1.39
CA SER A 464 31.18 -7.54 -2.50
C SER A 464 30.74 -6.66 -3.69
N THR A 465 30.70 -7.20 -4.92
CA THR A 465 30.23 -6.43 -6.09
C THR A 465 28.81 -5.87 -5.91
N PRO A 466 27.81 -6.64 -5.45
CA PRO A 466 26.46 -6.11 -5.21
C PRO A 466 26.43 -5.03 -4.13
N GLU A 467 27.30 -5.12 -3.12
CA GLU A 467 27.37 -4.18 -2.02
C GLU A 467 28.05 -2.86 -2.42
N ARG A 468 29.12 -2.90 -3.21
CA ARG A 468 29.70 -1.66 -3.77
C ARG A 468 28.69 -0.94 -4.62
N GLU A 469 27.98 -1.68 -5.46
CA GLU A 469 26.92 -1.08 -6.25
C GLU A 469 25.80 -0.53 -5.37
N TYR A 470 25.40 -1.23 -4.31
CA TYR A 470 24.44 -0.72 -3.32
C TYR A 470 24.94 0.58 -2.66
N ILE A 471 26.14 0.61 -2.09
CA ILE A 471 26.67 1.81 -1.42
C ILE A 471 26.84 2.95 -2.42
N ILE A 472 27.37 2.71 -3.62
CA ILE A 472 27.47 3.73 -4.67
C ILE A 472 26.08 4.25 -5.05
N ARG A 473 25.10 3.37 -5.20
CA ARG A 473 23.71 3.75 -5.47
C ARG A 473 23.16 4.59 -4.33
N VAL A 474 23.31 4.19 -3.07
CA VAL A 474 22.80 4.93 -1.90
C VAL A 474 23.51 6.28 -1.73
N LEU A 475 24.82 6.36 -1.92
CA LEU A 475 25.56 7.62 -1.85
C LEU A 475 25.15 8.60 -2.96
N ASN A 476 24.90 8.09 -4.17
CA ASN A 476 24.30 8.88 -5.24
C ASN A 476 22.83 9.20 -4.94
N ALA A 477 22.11 8.33 -4.22
CA ALA A 477 20.71 8.51 -3.81
C ALA A 477 20.54 9.57 -2.71
N GLY A 478 21.50 9.72 -1.80
CA GLY A 478 21.52 10.82 -0.82
C GLY A 478 21.50 12.19 -1.50
N SER A 479 22.02 12.30 -2.73
CA SER A 479 21.86 13.49 -3.59
C SER A 479 20.47 13.62 -4.23
N LEU A 480 19.73 12.51 -4.38
CA LEU A 480 18.36 12.43 -4.92
C LEU A 480 17.28 12.67 -3.86
N GLN A 481 17.57 12.45 -2.56
CA GLN A 481 16.67 12.85 -1.47
C GLN A 481 16.38 14.36 -1.50
N ALA A 482 17.33 15.16 -1.97
CA ALA A 482 17.14 16.60 -2.22
C ALA A 482 16.22 16.91 -3.42
N LYS A 483 15.92 15.91 -4.27
CA LYS A 483 15.02 16.05 -5.42
C LYS A 483 13.59 15.58 -5.14
N LEU A 484 13.32 14.71 -4.16
CA LEU A 484 11.95 14.25 -3.84
C LEU A 484 11.27 15.20 -2.85
N SER A 485 9.97 15.49 -3.02
CA SER A 485 9.23 16.30 -2.02
C SER A 485 9.19 15.64 -0.64
N SER A 486 9.26 16.45 0.42
CA SER A 486 9.24 15.96 1.81
C SER A 486 7.89 15.31 2.19
N GLN A 487 6.79 15.78 1.62
CA GLN A 487 5.46 15.20 1.78
C GLN A 487 4.90 14.75 0.41
N PRO A 488 4.05 13.70 0.39
CA PRO A 488 3.32 13.35 -0.82
C PRO A 488 2.35 14.47 -1.19
N LEU A 489 2.24 14.75 -2.49
CA LEU A 489 1.28 15.67 -3.09
C LEU A 489 -0.15 15.12 -3.13
N SER A 490 -0.29 13.79 -3.01
CA SER A 490 -1.56 13.06 -2.94
C SER A 490 -1.32 11.76 -2.18
N GLU A 491 -2.21 11.47 -1.25
CA GLU A 491 -2.29 10.21 -0.53
C GLU A 491 -3.68 9.63 -0.73
N ASN A 492 -3.76 8.37 -1.14
CA ASN A 492 -5.00 7.65 -1.30
C ASN A 492 -4.86 6.24 -0.75
N THR A 493 -5.40 6.03 0.45
CA THR A 493 -5.38 4.76 1.17
C THR A 493 -6.76 4.12 1.14
N ILE A 494 -6.85 2.86 0.68
CA ILE A 494 -8.08 2.04 0.67
C ILE A 494 -7.87 0.83 1.59
N ALA A 495 -8.82 0.58 2.49
CA ALA A 495 -8.76 -0.57 3.39
C ALA A 495 -8.90 -1.91 2.63
N PRO A 496 -8.16 -2.97 3.02
CA PRO A 496 -8.27 -4.30 2.41
C PRO A 496 -9.68 -4.88 2.38
N GLU A 497 -10.51 -4.61 3.40
CA GLU A 497 -11.87 -5.15 3.51
C GLU A 497 -12.79 -4.56 2.44
N LEU A 498 -12.73 -3.24 2.24
CA LEU A 498 -13.47 -2.54 1.19
C LEU A 498 -13.08 -3.06 -0.20
N GLY A 499 -11.78 -3.31 -0.42
CA GLY A 499 -11.29 -3.90 -1.66
C GLY A 499 -11.84 -5.31 -1.89
N LEU A 500 -11.86 -6.14 -0.85
CA LEU A 500 -12.36 -7.51 -0.93
C LEU A 500 -13.87 -7.57 -1.23
N ASP A 501 -14.65 -6.68 -0.63
CA ASP A 501 -16.09 -6.58 -0.87
C ASP A 501 -16.38 -6.16 -2.32
N ASN A 502 -15.65 -5.16 -2.81
CA ASN A 502 -15.68 -4.73 -4.21
C ASN A 502 -15.31 -5.87 -5.18
N LEU A 503 -14.26 -6.63 -4.88
CA LEU A 503 -13.86 -7.80 -5.66
C LEU A 503 -14.95 -8.88 -5.69
N ARG A 504 -15.53 -9.19 -4.53
CA ARG A 504 -16.61 -10.19 -4.42
C ARG A 504 -17.86 -9.77 -5.20
N ALA A 505 -18.31 -8.52 -5.02
CA ALA A 505 -19.45 -7.98 -5.76
C ALA A 505 -19.21 -8.02 -7.27
N GLY A 506 -18.03 -7.58 -7.73
CA GLY A 506 -17.63 -7.65 -9.13
C GLY A 506 -17.61 -9.07 -9.71
N LEU A 507 -17.05 -10.05 -8.98
CA LEU A 507 -17.01 -11.45 -9.41
C LEU A 507 -18.42 -12.07 -9.47
N VAL A 508 -19.27 -11.81 -8.47
CA VAL A 508 -20.66 -12.29 -8.45
C VAL A 508 -21.46 -11.69 -9.61
N ALA A 509 -21.36 -10.37 -9.82
CA ALA A 509 -21.99 -9.70 -10.95
C ALA A 509 -21.52 -10.28 -12.28
N GLY A 510 -20.22 -10.54 -12.43
CA GLY A 510 -19.66 -11.14 -13.65
C GLY A 510 -20.15 -12.56 -13.91
N LEU A 511 -20.28 -13.39 -12.87
CA LEU A 511 -20.83 -14.74 -12.99
C LEU A 511 -22.32 -14.71 -13.38
N ILE A 512 -23.11 -13.85 -12.74
CA ILE A 512 -24.53 -13.67 -13.05
C ILE A 512 -24.69 -13.17 -14.50
N ALA A 513 -23.88 -12.19 -14.92
CA ALA A 513 -23.87 -11.67 -16.28
C ALA A 513 -23.55 -12.77 -17.31
N LEU A 514 -22.51 -13.58 -17.04
CA LEU A 514 -22.14 -14.70 -17.90
C LEU A 514 -23.28 -15.71 -18.05
N VAL A 515 -23.94 -16.10 -16.95
CA VAL A 515 -25.04 -17.07 -16.96
C VAL A 515 -26.26 -16.52 -17.70
N ILE A 516 -26.68 -15.29 -17.39
CA ILE A 516 -27.88 -14.69 -17.98
C ILE A 516 -27.68 -14.40 -19.48
N VAL A 517 -26.54 -13.85 -19.89
CA VAL A 517 -26.21 -13.64 -21.31
C VAL A 517 -26.14 -14.97 -22.05
N SER A 518 -25.56 -16.01 -21.43
CA SER A 518 -25.53 -17.36 -22.01
C SER A 518 -26.94 -17.95 -22.19
N ALA A 519 -27.80 -17.81 -21.19
CA ALA A 519 -29.19 -18.26 -21.24
C ALA A 519 -29.95 -17.54 -22.35
N PHE A 520 -29.81 -16.22 -22.48
CA PHE A 520 -30.40 -15.44 -23.55
C PHE A 520 -29.92 -15.93 -24.93
N MET A 521 -28.62 -16.20 -25.08
CA MET A 521 -28.05 -16.68 -26.34
C MET A 521 -28.58 -18.05 -26.74
N VAL A 522 -28.64 -18.99 -25.80
CA VAL A 522 -29.21 -20.32 -26.06
C VAL A 522 -30.70 -20.21 -26.38
N PHE A 523 -31.43 -19.35 -25.69
CA PHE A 523 -32.86 -19.14 -25.93
C PHE A 523 -33.14 -18.57 -27.33
N TYR A 524 -32.41 -17.52 -27.75
CA TYR A 524 -32.66 -16.87 -29.03
C TYR A 524 -32.09 -17.65 -30.23
N TYR A 525 -30.88 -18.20 -30.09
CA TYR A 525 -30.16 -18.83 -31.21
C TYR A 525 -30.14 -20.36 -31.18
N PHE A 526 -30.74 -21.01 -30.18
CA PHE A 526 -30.73 -22.46 -29.98
C PHE A 526 -29.32 -23.06 -30.11
N GLY A 527 -29.10 -23.95 -31.07
CA GLY A 527 -27.81 -24.60 -31.29
C GLY A 527 -26.69 -23.65 -31.69
N TYR A 528 -26.99 -22.55 -32.40
CA TYR A 528 -26.01 -21.50 -32.66
C TYR A 528 -25.65 -20.75 -31.36
N GLY A 529 -26.62 -20.60 -30.46
CA GLY A 529 -26.45 -20.02 -29.13
C GLY A 529 -25.48 -20.83 -28.29
N LEU A 530 -25.61 -22.16 -28.26
CA LEU A 530 -24.68 -23.03 -27.54
C LEU A 530 -23.23 -22.88 -28.03
N ILE A 531 -23.03 -22.70 -29.34
CA ILE A 531 -21.70 -22.46 -29.92
C ILE A 531 -21.14 -21.12 -29.46
N ALA A 532 -21.96 -20.07 -29.44
CA ALA A 532 -21.55 -18.78 -28.92
C ALA A 532 -21.20 -18.85 -27.42
N VAL A 533 -21.96 -19.61 -26.62
CA VAL A 533 -21.66 -19.82 -25.19
C VAL A 533 -20.33 -20.55 -25.01
N LEU A 534 -20.06 -21.62 -25.76
CA LEU A 534 -18.77 -22.32 -25.70
C LEU A 534 -17.60 -21.40 -26.11
N ALA A 535 -17.80 -20.58 -27.13
CA ALA A 535 -16.82 -19.57 -27.56
C ALA A 535 -16.61 -18.48 -26.50
N LEU A 536 -17.67 -18.05 -25.82
CA LEU A 536 -17.64 -17.10 -24.71
C LEU A 536 -16.89 -17.65 -23.49
N LEU A 537 -17.11 -18.91 -23.12
CA LEU A 537 -16.39 -19.57 -22.04
C LEU A 537 -14.89 -19.68 -22.35
N CYS A 538 -14.52 -20.05 -23.58
CA CYS A 538 -13.13 -20.03 -24.00
C CYS A 538 -12.54 -18.62 -23.96
N ASN A 539 -13.33 -17.61 -24.37
CA ASN A 539 -12.94 -16.21 -24.34
C ASN A 539 -12.65 -15.73 -22.91
N ALA A 540 -13.51 -16.07 -21.94
CA ALA A 540 -13.30 -15.71 -20.54
C ALA A 540 -11.98 -16.28 -19.99
N VAL A 541 -11.65 -17.54 -20.31
CA VAL A 541 -10.36 -18.16 -19.93
C VAL A 541 -9.18 -17.43 -20.58
N LEU A 542 -9.30 -17.05 -21.86
CA LEU A 542 -8.23 -16.32 -22.56
C LEU A 542 -7.98 -14.92 -21.97
N ILE A 543 -9.04 -14.19 -21.61
CA ILE A 543 -8.93 -12.87 -20.97
C ILE A 543 -8.20 -12.99 -19.64
N LEU A 544 -8.63 -13.90 -18.76
CA LEU A 544 -8.01 -14.08 -17.45
C LEU A 544 -6.55 -14.53 -17.56
N ALA A 545 -6.24 -15.42 -18.50
CA ALA A 545 -4.87 -15.87 -18.73
C ALA A 545 -3.98 -14.75 -19.26
N ALA A 546 -4.47 -13.96 -20.23
CA ALA A 546 -3.74 -12.84 -20.78
C ALA A 546 -3.50 -11.75 -19.73
N MET A 547 -4.48 -11.48 -18.86
CA MET A 547 -4.32 -10.55 -17.73
C MET A 547 -3.25 -11.03 -16.73
N SER A 548 -3.26 -12.32 -16.39
CA SER A 548 -2.23 -12.89 -15.52
C SER A 548 -0.82 -12.77 -16.13
N LEU A 549 -0.69 -12.99 -17.44
CA LEU A 549 0.60 -12.85 -18.16
C LEU A 549 1.05 -11.39 -18.29
N ALA A 550 0.12 -10.45 -18.44
CA ALA A 550 0.43 -9.03 -18.60
C ALA A 550 1.00 -8.39 -17.33
N LYS A 551 0.82 -9.03 -16.15
CA LYS A 551 1.19 -8.50 -14.82
C LYS A 551 0.65 -7.10 -14.53
N ALA A 552 -0.37 -6.66 -15.26
CA ALA A 552 -1.04 -5.37 -15.07
C ALA A 552 -1.96 -5.44 -13.85
N ALA A 553 -2.14 -4.31 -13.16
CA ALA A 553 -3.07 -4.21 -12.05
C ALA A 553 -4.51 -4.43 -12.54
N PHE A 554 -5.19 -5.42 -11.97
CA PHE A 554 -6.59 -5.73 -12.24
C PHE A 554 -7.45 -4.88 -11.31
N SER A 555 -7.97 -3.76 -11.80
CA SER A 555 -8.77 -2.80 -11.02
C SER A 555 -10.27 -3.11 -11.09
N LEU A 556 -11.06 -2.37 -10.31
CA LEU A 556 -12.52 -2.48 -10.30
C LEU A 556 -13.14 -2.06 -11.64
N PRO A 557 -12.71 -0.96 -12.30
CA PRO A 557 -13.05 -0.70 -13.70
C PRO A 557 -12.61 -1.85 -14.62
N GLY A 558 -11.46 -2.49 -14.37
CA GLY A 558 -11.00 -3.68 -15.08
C GLY A 558 -12.03 -4.82 -15.05
N ILE A 559 -12.59 -5.15 -13.89
CA ILE A 559 -13.69 -6.13 -13.77
C ILE A 559 -14.89 -5.72 -14.64
N ALA A 560 -15.30 -4.45 -14.56
CA ALA A 560 -16.38 -3.93 -15.39
C ALA A 560 -16.08 -4.09 -16.89
N GLY A 561 -14.82 -3.88 -17.30
CA GLY A 561 -14.33 -4.13 -18.66
C GLY A 561 -14.46 -5.60 -19.08
N VAL A 562 -14.14 -6.56 -18.20
CA VAL A 562 -14.36 -8.00 -18.47
C VAL A 562 -15.84 -8.30 -18.66
N ILE A 563 -16.70 -7.78 -17.77
CA ILE A 563 -18.15 -8.01 -17.81
C ILE A 563 -18.76 -7.41 -19.08
N LEU A 564 -18.37 -6.19 -19.44
CA LEU A 564 -18.75 -5.55 -20.69
C LEU A 564 -18.28 -6.37 -21.89
N THR A 565 -17.06 -6.92 -21.83
CA THR A 565 -16.52 -7.80 -22.87
C THR A 565 -17.35 -9.06 -23.03
N PHE A 566 -18.00 -9.59 -21.99
CA PHE A 566 -18.92 -10.73 -22.16
C PHE A 566 -20.14 -10.38 -23.00
N GLY A 567 -20.71 -9.19 -22.82
CA GLY A 567 -21.76 -8.65 -23.69
C GLY A 567 -21.26 -8.48 -25.14
N MET A 568 -20.11 -7.83 -25.31
CA MET A 568 -19.52 -7.58 -26.65
C MET A 568 -18.99 -8.84 -27.34
N ALA A 569 -18.53 -9.86 -26.61
CA ALA A 569 -18.02 -11.12 -27.18
C ALA A 569 -19.12 -11.89 -27.94
N VAL A 570 -20.37 -11.66 -27.55
CA VAL A 570 -21.53 -12.23 -28.20
C VAL A 570 -21.89 -11.47 -29.48
N ASP A 571 -21.65 -10.15 -29.54
CA ASP A 571 -21.96 -9.31 -30.71
C ASP A 571 -21.35 -9.85 -32.01
N ALA A 572 -20.05 -10.17 -32.03
CA ALA A 572 -19.40 -10.73 -33.21
C ALA A 572 -20.06 -12.05 -33.67
N ASN A 573 -20.48 -12.90 -32.72
CA ASN A 573 -21.20 -14.14 -33.03
C ASN A 573 -22.62 -13.86 -33.57
N VAL A 574 -23.34 -12.90 -32.98
CA VAL A 574 -24.65 -12.42 -33.46
C VAL A 574 -24.55 -11.92 -34.89
N LEU A 575 -23.53 -11.12 -35.21
CA LEU A 575 -23.29 -10.59 -36.55
C LEU A 575 -23.11 -11.72 -37.58
N ILE A 576 -22.32 -12.74 -37.23
CA ILE A 576 -22.14 -13.94 -38.05
C ILE A 576 -23.46 -14.69 -38.21
N PHE A 577 -24.21 -14.92 -37.13
CA PHE A 577 -25.44 -15.71 -37.15
C PHE A 577 -26.56 -15.02 -37.94
N GLU A 578 -26.72 -13.71 -37.82
CA GLU A 578 -27.67 -12.95 -38.65
C GLU A 578 -27.25 -12.98 -40.13
N ARG A 579 -25.95 -12.96 -40.44
CA ARG A 579 -25.50 -13.11 -41.84
C ARG A 579 -25.74 -14.53 -42.38
N ILE A 580 -25.57 -15.55 -41.54
CA ILE A 580 -25.93 -16.93 -41.89
C ILE A 580 -27.44 -17.06 -42.12
N ARG A 581 -28.26 -16.43 -41.27
CA ARG A 581 -29.73 -16.37 -41.39
C ARG A 581 -30.16 -15.81 -42.75
N GLU A 582 -29.55 -14.70 -43.18
CA GLU A 582 -29.83 -14.08 -44.47
C GLU A 582 -29.49 -15.03 -45.64
N GLU A 583 -28.36 -15.73 -45.61
CA GLU A 583 -27.98 -16.68 -46.65
C GLU A 583 -28.87 -17.93 -46.67
N LEU A 584 -29.32 -18.41 -45.50
CA LEU A 584 -30.29 -19.50 -45.39
C LEU A 584 -31.64 -19.11 -45.99
N ARG A 585 -32.11 -17.86 -45.80
CA ARG A 585 -33.31 -17.34 -46.46
C ARG A 585 -33.16 -17.24 -47.97
N ALA A 586 -31.96 -16.92 -48.43
CA ALA A 586 -31.63 -16.92 -49.86
C ALA A 586 -31.57 -18.34 -50.47
N GLY A 587 -31.92 -19.39 -49.70
CA GLY A 587 -32.02 -20.76 -50.17
C GLY A 587 -30.68 -21.49 -50.23
N LYS A 588 -29.62 -20.97 -49.61
CA LYS A 588 -28.32 -21.65 -49.54
C LYS A 588 -28.39 -22.82 -48.55
N ASP A 589 -27.65 -23.88 -48.84
CA ASP A 589 -27.44 -24.97 -47.89
C ASP A 589 -26.61 -24.49 -46.69
N LEU A 590 -26.75 -25.16 -45.53
CA LEU A 590 -26.13 -24.73 -44.27
C LEU A 590 -24.61 -24.54 -44.41
N LYS A 591 -23.91 -25.41 -45.13
CA LYS A 591 -22.46 -25.33 -45.29
C LYS A 591 -22.05 -24.10 -46.11
N ALA A 592 -22.74 -23.81 -47.21
CA ALA A 592 -22.50 -22.60 -48.00
C ALA A 592 -22.89 -21.33 -47.22
N ALA A 593 -24.03 -21.35 -46.52
CA ALA A 593 -24.50 -20.24 -45.70
C ALA A 593 -23.50 -19.88 -44.59
N VAL A 594 -22.96 -20.88 -43.89
CA VAL A 594 -21.89 -20.69 -42.89
C VAL A 594 -20.66 -20.05 -43.51
N ARG A 595 -20.15 -20.60 -44.63
CA ARG A 595 -18.96 -20.06 -45.29
C ARG A 595 -19.13 -18.60 -45.73
N LEU A 596 -20.26 -18.28 -46.37
CA LEU A 596 -20.58 -16.93 -46.82
C LEU A 596 -20.84 -15.98 -45.64
N GLY A 597 -21.50 -16.47 -44.60
CA GLY A 597 -21.75 -15.75 -43.35
C GLY A 597 -20.48 -15.20 -42.73
N TYR A 598 -19.50 -16.08 -42.44
CA TYR A 598 -18.20 -15.67 -41.90
C TYR A 598 -17.44 -14.73 -42.85
N GLN A 599 -17.47 -14.99 -44.17
CA GLN A 599 -16.73 -14.17 -45.14
C GLN A 599 -17.27 -12.74 -45.21
N LYS A 600 -18.59 -12.56 -45.21
CA LYS A 600 -19.22 -11.25 -45.30
C LYS A 600 -19.22 -10.51 -43.96
N ALA A 601 -19.32 -11.23 -42.85
CA ALA A 601 -19.29 -10.66 -41.51
C ALA A 601 -17.90 -10.13 -41.09
N LEU A 602 -16.81 -10.72 -41.62
CA LEU A 602 -15.43 -10.44 -41.21
C LEU A 602 -15.10 -8.95 -41.21
N SER A 603 -15.42 -8.23 -42.29
CA SER A 603 -15.03 -6.82 -42.42
C SER A 603 -15.71 -5.96 -41.36
N SER A 604 -17.02 -6.14 -41.16
CA SER A 604 -17.77 -5.34 -40.19
C SER A 604 -17.34 -5.65 -38.74
N ILE A 605 -16.99 -6.91 -38.43
CA ILE A 605 -16.47 -7.31 -37.11
C ILE A 605 -15.10 -6.67 -36.82
N VAL A 606 -14.20 -6.70 -37.80
CA VAL A 606 -12.87 -6.08 -37.65
C VAL A 606 -13.03 -4.57 -37.49
N ASP A 607 -13.88 -3.93 -38.31
CA ASP A 607 -14.07 -2.49 -38.26
C ASP A 607 -14.60 -2.01 -36.89
N GLY A 608 -15.60 -2.70 -36.34
CA GLY A 608 -16.16 -2.37 -35.02
C GLY A 608 -15.19 -2.56 -33.85
N ASN A 609 -14.28 -3.53 -33.94
CA ASN A 609 -13.28 -3.76 -32.89
C ASN A 609 -12.07 -2.81 -33.00
N VAL A 610 -11.71 -2.34 -34.20
CA VAL A 610 -10.59 -1.39 -34.38
C VAL A 610 -10.86 -0.06 -33.67
N THR A 611 -12.09 0.45 -33.68
CA THR A 611 -12.43 1.68 -32.95
C THR A 611 -12.31 1.51 -31.44
N ASN A 612 -12.71 0.35 -30.90
CA ASN A 612 -12.51 0.03 -29.49
C ASN A 612 -11.02 -0.06 -29.13
N LEU A 613 -10.20 -0.63 -30.02
CA LEU A 613 -8.74 -0.67 -29.82
C LEU A 613 -8.10 0.73 -29.85
N ILE A 614 -8.57 1.64 -30.71
CA ILE A 614 -8.11 3.04 -30.70
C ILE A 614 -8.34 3.66 -29.32
N VAL A 615 -9.55 3.50 -28.75
CA VAL A 615 -9.88 3.98 -27.40
C VAL A 615 -8.98 3.36 -26.34
N CYS A 616 -8.75 2.04 -26.40
CA CYS A 616 -7.88 1.35 -25.44
C CYS A 616 -6.43 1.84 -25.51
N VAL A 617 -5.92 2.14 -26.71
CA VAL A 617 -4.56 2.68 -26.88
C VAL A 617 -4.45 4.08 -26.28
N VAL A 618 -5.44 4.95 -26.52
CA VAL A 618 -5.43 6.32 -25.96
C VAL A 618 -5.51 6.28 -24.44
N LEU A 619 -6.47 5.51 -23.88
CA LEU A 619 -6.60 5.34 -22.43
C LEU A 619 -5.36 4.69 -21.79
N GLY A 620 -4.75 3.72 -22.47
CA GLY A 620 -3.57 3.03 -21.96
C GLY A 620 -2.30 3.89 -21.93
N GLN A 621 -2.24 4.96 -22.72
CA GLN A 621 -1.11 5.90 -22.78
C GLN A 621 -1.31 7.16 -21.93
N LEU A 622 -2.55 7.66 -21.84
CA LEU A 622 -2.87 8.93 -21.17
C LEU A 622 -3.60 8.75 -19.83
N GLY A 623 -4.11 7.55 -19.52
CA GLY A 623 -4.82 7.27 -18.28
C GLY A 623 -3.90 7.04 -17.07
N THR A 624 -4.45 7.22 -15.86
CA THR A 624 -3.81 6.84 -14.59
C THR A 624 -3.64 5.32 -14.49
N GLN A 625 -2.97 4.81 -13.45
CA GLN A 625 -2.73 3.38 -13.28
C GLN A 625 -4.02 2.54 -13.34
N GLU A 626 -5.08 3.00 -12.69
CA GLU A 626 -6.40 2.34 -12.65
C GLU A 626 -7.08 2.32 -14.03
N ILE A 627 -7.05 3.44 -14.75
CA ILE A 627 -7.58 3.57 -16.12
C ILE A 627 -6.76 2.72 -17.10
N ARG A 628 -5.44 2.68 -16.94
CA ARG A 628 -4.55 1.88 -17.78
C ARG A 628 -4.82 0.39 -17.61
N GLY A 629 -5.05 -0.06 -16.37
CA GLY A 629 -5.48 -1.43 -16.06
C GLY A 629 -6.79 -1.79 -16.77
N PHE A 630 -7.77 -0.87 -16.73
CA PHE A 630 -9.02 -1.00 -17.49
C PHE A 630 -8.81 -1.07 -18.99
N ALA A 631 -8.01 -0.16 -19.56
CA ALA A 631 -7.74 -0.09 -20.99
C ALA A 631 -7.04 -1.35 -21.53
N ILE A 632 -6.10 -1.91 -20.75
CA ILE A 632 -5.44 -3.18 -21.07
C ILE A 632 -6.45 -4.33 -21.03
N THR A 633 -7.29 -4.37 -19.99
CA THR A 633 -8.31 -5.42 -19.83
C THR A 633 -9.32 -5.40 -20.97
N LEU A 634 -9.86 -4.23 -21.30
CA LEU A 634 -10.78 -4.04 -22.42
C LEU A 634 -10.11 -4.34 -23.76
N GLY A 635 -8.88 -3.89 -23.97
CA GLY A 635 -8.13 -4.14 -25.21
C GLY A 635 -7.81 -5.62 -25.44
N ILE A 636 -7.37 -6.33 -24.40
CA ILE A 636 -7.22 -7.80 -24.42
C ILE A 636 -8.58 -8.45 -24.68
N GLY A 637 -9.64 -7.96 -24.03
CA GLY A 637 -11.01 -8.37 -24.27
C GLY A 637 -11.37 -8.32 -25.75
N VAL A 638 -11.25 -7.15 -26.38
CA VAL A 638 -11.54 -6.93 -27.81
C VAL A 638 -10.70 -7.83 -28.73
N CYS A 639 -9.42 -8.03 -28.44
CA CYS A 639 -8.56 -8.93 -29.22
C CYS A 639 -8.98 -10.40 -29.10
N THR A 640 -9.31 -10.84 -27.88
CA THR A 640 -9.72 -12.22 -27.59
C THR A 640 -11.13 -12.51 -28.12
N THR A 641 -12.06 -11.54 -28.08
CA THR A 641 -13.39 -11.70 -28.71
C THR A 641 -13.27 -11.88 -30.22
N LEU A 642 -12.40 -11.11 -30.89
CA LEU A 642 -12.12 -11.25 -32.32
C LEU A 642 -11.58 -12.64 -32.64
N PHE A 643 -10.61 -13.12 -31.86
CA PHE A 643 -10.07 -14.47 -32.01
C PHE A 643 -11.16 -15.54 -31.76
N SER A 644 -11.95 -15.40 -30.70
CA SER A 644 -13.01 -16.35 -30.35
C SER A 644 -14.07 -16.45 -31.44
N ALA A 645 -14.55 -15.30 -31.96
CA ALA A 645 -15.55 -15.27 -33.03
C ALA A 645 -15.00 -15.79 -34.37
N LEU A 646 -13.78 -15.41 -34.76
CA LEU A 646 -13.24 -15.75 -36.09
C LEU A 646 -12.58 -17.13 -36.17
N PHE A 647 -12.04 -17.63 -35.05
CA PHE A 647 -11.32 -18.90 -34.98
C PHE A 647 -12.13 -19.98 -34.24
N ILE A 648 -12.49 -19.75 -32.97
CA ILE A 648 -13.12 -20.78 -32.12
C ILE A 648 -14.54 -21.11 -32.61
N SER A 649 -15.39 -20.09 -32.72
CA SER A 649 -16.76 -20.22 -33.23
C SER A 649 -16.78 -20.86 -34.63
N ARG A 650 -15.88 -20.41 -35.52
CA ARG A 650 -15.73 -21.00 -36.86
C ARG A 650 -15.30 -22.47 -36.82
N MET A 651 -14.40 -22.83 -35.92
CA MET A 651 -13.95 -24.22 -35.74
C MET A 651 -15.12 -25.11 -35.27
N LEU A 652 -15.91 -24.65 -34.29
CA LEU A 652 -17.08 -25.36 -33.78
C LEU A 652 -18.17 -25.52 -34.86
N MET A 653 -18.45 -24.47 -35.62
CA MET A 653 -19.37 -24.53 -36.77
C MET A 653 -18.91 -25.50 -37.85
N THR A 654 -17.60 -25.54 -38.12
CA THR A 654 -17.01 -26.49 -39.09
C THR A 654 -17.12 -27.93 -38.56
N PHE A 655 -16.90 -28.15 -37.26
CA PHE A 655 -17.07 -29.46 -36.64
C PHE A 655 -18.52 -29.97 -36.77
N ILE A 656 -19.50 -29.12 -36.51
CA ILE A 656 -20.92 -29.49 -36.59
C ILE A 656 -21.35 -29.82 -38.04
N THR A 657 -20.88 -29.03 -39.01
CA THR A 657 -21.25 -29.21 -40.42
C THR A 657 -20.49 -30.36 -41.11
N ASP A 658 -19.20 -30.52 -40.83
CA ASP A 658 -18.35 -31.52 -41.50
C ASP A 658 -18.24 -32.85 -40.76
N VAL A 659 -18.31 -32.87 -39.43
CA VAL A 659 -18.17 -34.10 -38.62
C VAL A 659 -19.53 -34.60 -38.13
N ALA A 660 -20.34 -33.76 -37.50
CA ALA A 660 -21.67 -34.15 -37.03
C ALA A 660 -22.73 -34.21 -38.15
N GLN A 661 -22.37 -33.80 -39.37
CA GLN A 661 -23.19 -33.83 -40.59
C GLN A 661 -24.61 -33.26 -40.42
N LEU A 662 -24.79 -32.30 -39.52
CA LEU A 662 -26.06 -31.61 -39.34
C LEU A 662 -26.37 -30.78 -40.58
N LYS A 663 -27.50 -31.06 -41.24
CA LYS A 663 -27.91 -30.40 -42.50
C LYS A 663 -28.80 -29.18 -42.29
N ARG A 664 -29.42 -29.06 -41.11
CA ARG A 664 -30.33 -27.97 -40.75
C ARG A 664 -30.13 -27.61 -39.28
N MET A 665 -30.05 -26.33 -38.99
CA MET A 665 -30.07 -25.77 -37.64
C MET A 665 -31.10 -24.64 -37.64
N SER A 666 -31.92 -24.59 -36.58
CA SER A 666 -32.93 -23.56 -36.40
C SER A 666 -32.42 -22.49 -35.44
N MET A 667 -33.02 -21.30 -35.51
CA MET A 667 -32.93 -20.22 -34.53
C MET A 667 -34.34 -19.67 -34.30
N LEU A 668 -34.61 -18.96 -33.21
CA LEU A 668 -35.95 -18.52 -32.81
C LEU A 668 -36.70 -17.83 -33.97
N ALA A 669 -36.01 -16.95 -34.68
CA ALA A 669 -36.61 -16.19 -35.77
C ALA A 669 -36.77 -16.96 -37.09
N LEU A 670 -36.17 -18.15 -37.25
CA LEU A 670 -36.50 -19.09 -38.33
C LEU A 670 -37.61 -20.07 -37.91
N ALA A 671 -37.68 -20.40 -36.62
CA ALA A 671 -38.69 -21.30 -36.07
C ALA A 671 -40.08 -20.64 -36.04
N PHE A 672 -40.14 -19.34 -35.75
CA PHE A 672 -41.39 -18.59 -35.62
C PHE A 672 -41.43 -17.40 -36.61
N PRO A 673 -42.15 -17.52 -37.75
CA PRO A 673 -42.23 -16.47 -38.79
C PRO A 673 -42.84 -15.13 -38.32
N VAL A 674 -43.58 -15.13 -37.21
CA VAL A 674 -44.12 -13.90 -36.60
C VAL A 674 -42.99 -13.06 -36.02
N ILE A 675 -42.07 -13.70 -35.28
CA ILE A 675 -40.89 -13.05 -34.68
C ILE A 675 -40.02 -12.48 -35.79
N ASP A 676 -39.86 -13.22 -36.88
CA ASP A 676 -39.14 -12.75 -38.06
C ASP A 676 -39.67 -11.41 -38.60
N ARG A 677 -40.98 -11.32 -38.80
CA ARG A 677 -41.63 -10.13 -39.38
C ARG A 677 -41.53 -8.92 -38.46
N VAL A 678 -41.47 -9.11 -37.15
CA VAL A 678 -41.26 -8.04 -36.16
C VAL A 678 -39.84 -7.49 -36.21
N LEU A 679 -38.86 -8.35 -36.55
CA LEU A 679 -37.43 -8.01 -36.54
C LEU A 679 -36.95 -7.29 -37.82
N GLU A 680 -37.72 -7.31 -38.91
CA GLU A 680 -37.52 -6.49 -40.11
C GLU A 680 -38.69 -5.49 -40.30
N PRO A 681 -38.80 -4.45 -39.45
CA PRO A 681 -39.88 -3.49 -39.56
C PRO A 681 -39.80 -2.72 -40.88
N LYS A 682 -40.93 -2.22 -41.41
CA LYS A 682 -40.96 -1.39 -42.64
C LYS A 682 -41.15 0.09 -42.30
N ILE A 683 -40.27 0.64 -41.48
CA ILE A 683 -40.36 2.02 -40.99
C ILE A 683 -39.66 2.98 -41.96
N ASN A 684 -40.25 4.15 -42.18
CA ASN A 684 -39.66 5.24 -42.97
C ASN A 684 -38.84 6.19 -42.09
N TRP A 685 -37.65 5.76 -41.70
CA TRP A 685 -36.70 6.50 -40.87
C TRP A 685 -36.27 7.84 -41.48
N VAL A 686 -36.05 7.90 -42.79
CA VAL A 686 -35.67 9.16 -43.46
C VAL A 686 -36.80 10.19 -43.41
N GLY A 687 -38.07 9.75 -43.41
CA GLY A 687 -39.21 10.63 -43.19
C GLY A 687 -39.32 11.13 -41.74
N LEU A 688 -39.01 10.26 -40.77
CA LEU A 688 -39.04 10.57 -39.34
C LEU A 688 -37.87 11.44 -38.87
N ARG A 689 -36.82 11.60 -39.68
CA ARG A 689 -35.58 12.34 -39.30
C ARG A 689 -35.84 13.72 -38.69
N HIS A 690 -36.86 14.44 -39.14
CA HIS A 690 -37.14 15.80 -38.62
C HIS A 690 -37.62 15.72 -37.17
N ILE A 691 -38.44 14.72 -36.85
CA ILE A 691 -38.89 14.44 -35.48
C ILE A 691 -37.71 13.97 -34.65
N SER A 692 -36.91 13.02 -35.16
CA SER A 692 -35.73 12.49 -34.47
C SER A 692 -34.69 13.58 -34.16
N ILE A 693 -34.41 14.46 -35.12
CA ILE A 693 -33.49 15.59 -34.92
C ILE A 693 -34.04 16.56 -33.89
N VAL A 694 -35.34 16.87 -33.91
CA VAL A 694 -35.95 17.77 -32.91
C VAL A 694 -35.86 17.15 -31.51
N ILE A 695 -36.22 15.87 -31.36
CA ILE A 695 -36.11 15.14 -30.09
C ILE A 695 -34.65 15.14 -29.60
N SER A 696 -33.70 14.75 -30.46
CA SER A 696 -32.27 14.75 -30.12
C SER A 696 -31.74 16.14 -29.76
N THR A 697 -32.18 17.19 -30.46
CA THR A 697 -31.79 18.57 -30.16
C THR A 697 -32.35 19.01 -28.80
N ILE A 698 -33.57 18.59 -28.44
CA ILE A 698 -34.16 18.83 -27.12
C ILE A 698 -33.34 18.10 -26.04
N PHE A 699 -33.02 16.83 -26.23
CA PHE A 699 -32.22 16.07 -25.27
C PHE A 699 -30.82 16.67 -25.07
N VAL A 700 -30.15 17.05 -26.15
CA VAL A 700 -28.85 17.76 -26.07
C VAL A 700 -29.01 19.11 -25.40
N GLY A 701 -30.06 19.88 -25.73
CA GLY A 701 -30.34 21.18 -25.11
C GLY A 701 -30.58 21.07 -23.60
N ILE A 702 -31.37 20.08 -23.16
CA ILE A 702 -31.57 19.76 -21.74
C ILE A 702 -30.25 19.35 -21.11
N GLY A 703 -29.50 18.45 -21.74
CA GLY A 703 -28.22 17.98 -21.21
C GLY A 703 -27.23 19.12 -21.02
N VAL A 704 -27.06 19.99 -22.02
CA VAL A 704 -26.20 21.18 -21.92
C VAL A 704 -26.73 22.15 -20.85
N ALA A 705 -28.04 22.37 -20.76
CA ALA A 705 -28.61 23.22 -19.72
C ALA A 705 -28.32 22.67 -18.30
N MET A 706 -28.41 21.35 -18.10
CA MET A 706 -28.08 20.71 -16.82
C MET A 706 -26.59 20.84 -16.50
N VAL A 707 -25.71 20.63 -17.47
CA VAL A 707 -24.26 20.81 -17.31
C VAL A 707 -23.91 22.26 -16.94
N VAL A 708 -24.53 23.24 -17.62
CA VAL A 708 -24.32 24.66 -17.31
C VAL A 708 -24.87 25.04 -15.94
N PHE A 709 -26.03 24.50 -15.56
CA PHE A 709 -26.65 24.76 -14.26
C PHE A 709 -25.81 24.22 -13.10
N GLN A 710 -25.20 23.04 -13.27
CA GLN A 710 -24.43 22.38 -12.22
C GLN A 710 -22.98 22.87 -12.15
N GLY A 711 -22.40 23.22 -13.31
CA GLY A 711 -21.05 23.76 -13.41
C GLY A 711 -20.00 22.83 -12.79
N GLU A 712 -19.15 23.39 -11.92
CA GLU A 712 -18.07 22.64 -11.27
C GLU A 712 -18.56 21.57 -10.29
N LYS A 713 -19.80 21.65 -9.79
CA LYS A 713 -20.34 20.64 -8.88
C LYS A 713 -20.41 19.25 -9.51
N MET A 714 -20.42 19.16 -10.84
CA MET A 714 -20.45 17.88 -11.56
C MET A 714 -19.09 17.16 -11.54
N LEU A 715 -17.99 17.87 -11.26
CA LEU A 715 -16.64 17.32 -11.24
C LEU A 715 -16.28 16.80 -9.85
N ASP A 716 -15.62 15.64 -9.79
CA ASP A 716 -15.16 15.05 -8.54
C ASP A 716 -13.84 15.68 -8.05
N MET A 717 -13.39 15.30 -6.86
CA MET A 717 -12.18 15.80 -6.20
C MET A 717 -10.90 15.57 -7.02
N GLU A 718 -10.88 14.56 -7.88
CA GLU A 718 -9.79 14.30 -8.82
C GLU A 718 -9.61 15.43 -9.84
N PHE A 719 -10.62 16.28 -10.07
CA PHE A 719 -10.54 17.42 -11.00
C PHE A 719 -10.66 18.78 -10.30
N ARG A 720 -11.04 18.81 -9.02
CA ARG A 720 -11.22 20.04 -8.24
C ARG A 720 -10.20 20.20 -7.10
N GLY A 721 -9.58 19.11 -6.65
CA GLY A 721 -8.78 19.07 -5.44
C GLY A 721 -9.67 19.01 -4.18
N GLY A 722 -9.15 18.42 -3.12
CA GLY A 722 -9.90 18.23 -1.88
C GLY A 722 -9.47 17.02 -1.08
N VAL A 723 -10.25 16.75 -0.02
CA VAL A 723 -10.10 15.58 0.85
C VAL A 723 -11.38 14.78 0.84
N GLN A 724 -11.24 13.46 0.83
CA GLN A 724 -12.31 12.49 0.99
C GLN A 724 -11.95 11.59 2.15
N VAL A 725 -12.89 11.42 3.06
CA VAL A 725 -12.75 10.54 4.21
C VAL A 725 -13.88 9.52 4.17
N THR A 726 -13.53 8.24 4.20
CA THR A 726 -14.49 7.15 4.36
C THR A 726 -14.67 6.87 5.83
N LEU A 727 -15.82 7.22 6.37
CA LEU A 727 -16.22 6.91 7.74
C LEU A 727 -16.98 5.61 7.77
N ARG A 728 -16.60 4.70 8.68
CA ARG A 728 -17.35 3.48 8.97
C ARG A 728 -17.76 3.50 10.43
N PHE A 729 -19.05 3.47 10.68
CA PHE A 729 -19.61 3.43 12.01
C PHE A 729 -19.43 2.06 12.65
N GLY A 730 -19.20 2.08 13.96
CA GLY A 730 -19.04 0.92 14.81
C GLY A 730 -20.35 0.19 15.06
N SER A 731 -20.38 -0.64 16.10
CA SER A 731 -21.60 -1.30 16.56
C SER A 731 -22.10 -0.63 17.85
N ASP A 732 -23.41 -0.65 18.08
CA ASP A 732 -24.04 -0.24 19.32
C ASP A 732 -23.70 -1.21 20.47
N GLU A 733 -24.11 -0.87 21.69
CA GLU A 733 -23.89 -1.68 22.92
C GLU A 733 -24.48 -3.10 22.83
N GLN A 734 -25.32 -3.38 21.83
CA GLN A 734 -25.98 -4.67 21.60
C GLN A 734 -25.33 -5.46 20.44
N GLY A 735 -24.28 -4.91 19.82
CA GLY A 735 -23.56 -5.51 18.70
C GLY A 735 -24.19 -5.29 17.33
N ASN A 736 -25.20 -4.41 17.20
CA ASN A 736 -25.78 -4.05 15.91
C ASN A 736 -25.01 -2.88 15.29
N PRO A 737 -24.80 -2.83 13.96
CA PRO A 737 -24.15 -1.69 13.31
C PRO A 737 -24.89 -0.37 13.59
N ILE A 738 -24.16 0.70 13.90
CA ILE A 738 -24.71 2.05 14.01
C ILE A 738 -25.03 2.55 12.61
N ILE A 739 -26.28 2.98 12.39
CA ILE A 739 -26.77 3.43 11.08
C ILE A 739 -27.29 4.85 11.22
N MET A 740 -26.80 5.76 10.36
CA MET A 740 -27.27 7.15 10.30
C MET A 740 -27.85 7.48 8.94
N GLU A 741 -28.68 8.52 8.88
CA GLU A 741 -29.15 9.09 7.62
C GLU A 741 -28.14 10.07 7.02
N ARG A 742 -28.00 10.07 5.69
CA ARG A 742 -27.15 11.01 4.93
C ARG A 742 -27.36 12.46 5.36
N ALA A 743 -28.60 12.89 5.57
CA ALA A 743 -28.92 14.27 5.91
C ALA A 743 -28.29 14.69 7.25
N GLN A 744 -28.34 13.80 8.24
CA GLN A 744 -27.77 14.03 9.58
C GLN A 744 -26.24 14.12 9.51
N VAL A 745 -25.61 13.19 8.79
CA VAL A 745 -24.15 13.19 8.55
C VAL A 745 -23.73 14.48 7.83
N LEU A 746 -24.43 14.83 6.75
CA LEU A 746 -24.12 16.00 5.93
C LEU A 746 -24.26 17.31 6.71
N GLU A 747 -25.32 17.45 7.50
CA GLU A 747 -25.54 18.62 8.36
C GLU A 747 -24.40 18.76 9.38
N ARG A 748 -24.03 17.66 10.04
CA ARG A 748 -22.94 17.67 11.02
C ARG A 748 -21.59 18.05 10.41
N VAL A 749 -21.27 17.50 9.23
CA VAL A 749 -20.06 17.89 8.49
C VAL A 749 -20.08 19.37 8.12
N ARG A 750 -21.19 19.86 7.57
CA ARG A 750 -21.28 21.27 7.14
C ARG A 750 -21.15 22.26 8.28
N ASN A 751 -21.59 21.89 9.49
CA ASN A 751 -21.44 22.71 10.69
C ASN A 751 -19.96 22.91 11.07
N ILE A 752 -19.04 22.00 10.71
CA ILE A 752 -17.59 22.17 10.94
C ILE A 752 -17.05 23.45 10.28
N GLY A 753 -17.53 23.73 9.06
CA GLY A 753 -17.08 24.85 8.25
C GLY A 753 -17.87 26.15 8.45
N GLN A 754 -18.96 26.14 9.23
CA GLN A 754 -19.73 27.35 9.53
C GLN A 754 -18.91 28.33 10.37
N ASP A 755 -19.09 29.63 10.12
CA ASP A 755 -18.42 30.74 10.82
C ASP A 755 -16.87 30.74 10.79
N ARG A 756 -16.27 29.97 9.87
CA ARG A 756 -14.82 29.92 9.64
C ARG A 756 -14.33 31.03 8.70
N ALA A 757 -13.12 31.53 8.95
CA ALA A 757 -12.49 32.57 8.12
C ALA A 757 -12.27 32.08 6.66
N ALA A 758 -12.13 33.00 5.70
CA ALA A 758 -11.96 32.65 4.28
C ALA A 758 -10.75 31.76 3.98
N LEU A 759 -9.66 31.94 4.72
CA LEU A 759 -8.42 31.19 4.55
C LEU A 759 -8.34 29.94 5.43
N ASP A 760 -9.34 29.68 6.30
CA ASP A 760 -9.37 28.50 7.18
C ASP A 760 -9.73 27.24 6.35
N PRO A 761 -8.88 26.20 6.31
CA PRO A 761 -9.14 24.96 5.57
C PRO A 761 -10.49 24.31 5.91
N LEU A 762 -10.98 24.47 7.15
CA LEU A 762 -12.25 23.91 7.59
C LEU A 762 -13.46 24.53 6.88
N ARG A 763 -13.33 25.74 6.31
CA ARG A 763 -14.40 26.36 5.53
C ARG A 763 -14.82 25.53 4.31
N ALA A 764 -13.92 24.69 3.78
CA ALA A 764 -14.23 23.76 2.70
C ALA A 764 -15.42 22.83 3.05
N PHE A 765 -15.67 22.57 4.35
CA PHE A 765 -16.80 21.75 4.77
C PHE A 765 -18.18 22.37 4.53
N THR A 766 -18.27 23.68 4.31
CA THR A 766 -19.55 24.35 3.97
C THR A 766 -20.16 23.80 2.66
N LEU A 767 -19.30 23.35 1.74
CA LEU A 767 -19.68 22.72 0.49
C LEU A 767 -19.42 21.21 0.50
N ALA A 768 -19.29 20.60 1.68
CA ALA A 768 -19.09 19.18 1.79
C ALA A 768 -20.29 18.39 1.26
N GLU A 769 -19.99 17.17 0.85
CA GLU A 769 -20.93 16.16 0.42
C GLU A 769 -20.74 14.90 1.24
N ALA A 770 -21.84 14.19 1.51
CA ALA A 770 -21.84 12.89 2.17
C ALA A 770 -22.59 11.89 1.29
N ILE A 771 -21.96 10.75 1.02
CA ILE A 771 -22.49 9.69 0.16
C ILE A 771 -22.53 8.40 0.99
N PRO A 772 -23.72 7.80 1.22
CA PRO A 772 -23.80 6.51 1.90
C PRO A 772 -23.21 5.39 1.03
N VAL A 773 -22.46 4.48 1.65
CA VAL A 773 -21.88 3.28 1.01
C VAL A 773 -22.68 2.07 1.47
N ASN A 774 -23.11 1.20 0.55
CA ASN A 774 -23.99 0.06 0.79
C ASN A 774 -25.24 0.42 1.63
N PRO A 775 -26.05 1.41 1.21
CA PRO A 775 -27.17 1.89 2.01
C PRO A 775 -28.24 0.82 2.25
N GLU A 776 -28.99 0.96 3.35
CA GLU A 776 -30.14 0.13 3.67
C GLU A 776 -31.31 0.31 2.69
N ALA A 777 -32.37 -0.49 2.86
CA ALA A 777 -33.62 -0.41 2.09
C ALA A 777 -34.26 0.99 2.22
N GLY A 778 -33.91 1.89 1.29
CA GLY A 778 -34.26 3.30 1.33
C GLY A 778 -33.19 4.22 0.76
N GLY A 779 -31.93 3.78 0.64
CA GLY A 779 -30.86 4.50 -0.08
C GLY A 779 -30.26 5.70 0.66
N ILE A 780 -30.82 6.08 1.82
CA ILE A 780 -30.43 7.30 2.56
C ILE A 780 -29.60 6.96 3.82
N SER A 781 -29.79 5.77 4.38
CA SER A 781 -29.16 5.35 5.63
C SER A 781 -28.04 4.34 5.39
N SER A 782 -26.93 4.47 6.09
CA SER A 782 -25.82 3.52 6.02
C SER A 782 -25.03 3.48 7.33
N ASN A 783 -24.24 2.43 7.52
CA ASN A 783 -23.18 2.37 8.52
C ASN A 783 -21.83 2.89 7.97
N THR A 784 -21.75 3.29 6.70
CA THR A 784 -20.52 3.74 6.06
C THR A 784 -20.82 4.94 5.16
N PHE A 785 -20.04 6.02 5.29
CA PHE A 785 -20.21 7.25 4.54
C PHE A 785 -18.90 7.75 3.93
N LEU A 786 -18.94 8.16 2.67
CA LEU A 786 -17.90 8.91 2.00
C LEU A 786 -18.19 10.40 2.18
N ILE A 787 -17.36 11.09 2.95
CA ILE A 787 -17.40 12.55 3.12
C ILE A 787 -16.38 13.18 2.19
N LYS A 788 -16.83 14.09 1.33
CA LYS A 788 -15.97 14.84 0.41
C LYS A 788 -15.99 16.32 0.77
N ALA A 789 -14.83 16.94 0.87
CA ALA A 789 -14.67 18.37 1.05
C ALA A 789 -13.70 18.93 0.00
N PHE A 790 -14.13 19.97 -0.71
CA PHE A 790 -13.39 20.53 -1.85
C PHE A 790 -12.63 21.78 -1.42
N LEU A 791 -11.34 21.86 -1.75
CA LEU A 791 -10.54 23.06 -1.49
C LEU A 791 -11.01 24.19 -2.41
N LEU A 792 -11.19 25.39 -1.87
CA LEU A 792 -11.55 26.58 -2.63
C LEU A 792 -10.30 27.18 -3.29
N ASP A 793 -10.43 27.81 -4.47
CA ASP A 793 -9.31 28.39 -5.23
C ASP A 793 -8.43 29.34 -4.38
N ASP A 794 -9.03 30.16 -3.51
CA ASP A 794 -8.29 31.07 -2.62
C ASP A 794 -7.51 30.33 -1.52
N GLN A 795 -7.93 29.11 -1.15
CA GLN A 795 -7.26 28.25 -0.17
C GLN A 795 -6.19 27.36 -0.82
N ALA A 796 -6.34 27.06 -2.11
CA ALA A 796 -5.34 26.37 -2.92
C ALA A 796 -4.03 27.17 -3.04
N VAL A 797 -4.12 28.51 -3.01
CA VAL A 797 -2.97 29.44 -3.05
C VAL A 797 -2.29 29.58 -1.67
N ALA A 798 -3.01 29.32 -0.58
CA ALA A 798 -2.52 29.43 0.79
C ALA A 798 -1.89 28.14 1.34
N ALA A 799 -2.13 26.99 0.70
CA ALA A 799 -1.30 25.80 0.91
C ALA A 799 0.15 26.18 0.54
N PRO A 800 1.15 25.90 1.40
CA PRO A 800 2.50 26.42 1.19
C PRO A 800 3.01 25.92 -0.15
N THR A 801 3.00 26.83 -1.12
CA THR A 801 3.85 26.72 -2.29
C THR A 801 5.25 26.65 -1.73
N SER A 802 5.94 25.57 -2.07
CA SER A 802 7.34 25.34 -1.70
C SER A 802 8.17 26.63 -1.77
N LEU A 803 9.14 26.73 -0.85
CA LEU A 803 10.24 27.71 -0.75
C LEU A 803 9.92 28.97 0.08
N GLY A 804 10.16 28.92 1.39
CA GLY A 804 10.46 30.15 2.15
C GLY A 804 10.45 30.14 3.68
N ALA A 805 9.71 29.25 4.35
CA ALA A 805 9.56 29.34 5.81
C ALA A 805 10.69 28.62 6.56
N ARG A 806 11.75 29.36 6.92
CA ARG A 806 12.74 28.97 7.92
C ARG A 806 12.15 29.17 9.32
N GLY A 807 11.62 28.12 9.94
CA GLY A 807 11.17 28.11 11.34
C GLY A 807 10.75 26.72 11.78
N GLN A 808 11.20 26.28 12.96
CA GLN A 808 11.02 24.96 13.57
C GLN A 808 9.62 24.70 14.15
N ASP A 809 8.58 25.38 13.66
CA ASP A 809 7.20 25.01 14.01
C ASP A 809 6.71 24.00 12.97
N GLU A 810 6.37 22.78 13.40
CA GLU A 810 5.70 21.79 12.55
C GLU A 810 4.43 22.42 11.95
N VAL A 811 4.53 22.89 10.70
CA VAL A 811 3.38 23.42 9.96
C VAL A 811 2.46 22.23 9.68
N GLN A 812 1.42 22.12 10.50
CA GLN A 812 0.41 21.07 10.39
C GLN A 812 -0.30 21.18 9.04
N SER A 813 -0.37 20.07 8.30
CA SER A 813 -0.96 20.09 6.96
C SER A 813 -2.44 20.52 7.05
N PRO A 814 -2.93 21.43 6.17
CA PRO A 814 -4.35 21.78 6.08
C PRO A 814 -5.27 20.55 6.01
N ILE A 815 -4.79 19.48 5.38
CA ILE A 815 -5.48 18.20 5.27
C ILE A 815 -5.63 17.54 6.64
N ASP A 816 -4.56 17.49 7.46
CA ASP A 816 -4.62 16.84 8.77
C ASP A 816 -5.59 17.57 9.71
N VAL A 817 -5.72 18.90 9.55
CA VAL A 817 -6.70 19.71 10.28
C VAL A 817 -8.12 19.32 9.86
N MET A 818 -8.37 19.17 8.55
CA MET A 818 -9.67 18.76 8.03
C MET A 818 -10.05 17.34 8.43
N VAL A 819 -9.13 16.39 8.32
CA VAL A 819 -9.35 14.99 8.69
C VAL A 819 -9.67 14.88 10.19
N ARG A 820 -8.89 15.53 11.05
CA ARG A 820 -9.15 15.58 12.50
C ARG A 820 -10.52 16.18 12.83
N ALA A 821 -10.93 17.23 12.14
CA ALA A 821 -12.23 17.84 12.38
C ALA A 821 -13.40 16.91 12.00
N ILE A 822 -13.29 16.12 10.93
CA ILE A 822 -14.29 15.11 10.59
C ILE A 822 -14.35 14.02 11.66
N ILE A 823 -13.19 13.49 12.06
CA ILE A 823 -13.13 12.42 13.07
C ILE A 823 -13.76 12.90 14.37
N SER A 824 -13.40 14.09 14.82
CA SER A 824 -13.98 14.71 16.03
C SER A 824 -15.49 14.90 15.91
N ALA A 825 -16.05 15.15 14.72
CA ALA A 825 -17.49 15.32 14.55
C ALA A 825 -18.29 14.00 14.64
N PHE A 826 -17.66 12.84 14.48
CA PHE A 826 -18.31 11.52 14.45
C PHE A 826 -17.70 10.53 15.43
N GLU A 827 -17.01 11.05 16.44
CA GLU A 827 -16.25 10.30 17.43
C GLU A 827 -17.11 9.26 18.18
N GLN A 828 -18.41 9.51 18.37
CA GLN A 828 -19.31 8.60 19.08
C GLN A 828 -19.81 7.44 18.23
N GLU A 829 -19.77 7.59 16.91
CA GLU A 829 -20.36 6.68 15.95
C GLU A 829 -19.30 5.87 15.17
N ILE A 830 -18.10 6.41 14.97
CA ILE A 830 -17.02 5.69 14.31
C ILE A 830 -16.34 4.76 15.32
N ASP A 831 -15.91 3.59 14.84
CA ASP A 831 -14.95 2.75 15.56
C ASP A 831 -13.53 3.38 15.43
N THR A 832 -13.42 4.64 15.84
CA THR A 832 -12.16 5.35 15.97
C THR A 832 -11.72 5.19 17.40
N ARG A 833 -10.52 4.63 17.62
CA ARG A 833 -9.86 4.78 18.92
C ARG A 833 -9.41 6.24 19.01
N SER A 834 -10.28 7.10 19.50
CA SER A 834 -10.02 8.53 19.64
C SER A 834 -8.82 8.78 20.56
N PRO A 835 -8.11 9.91 20.38
CA PRO A 835 -7.13 10.35 21.33
C PRO A 835 -7.78 10.45 22.71
N VAL A 836 -7.22 9.74 23.68
CA VAL A 836 -7.64 9.89 25.07
C VAL A 836 -6.90 11.13 25.53
N ALA A 837 -7.57 12.28 25.51
CA ALA A 837 -7.02 13.47 26.12
C ALA A 837 -6.93 13.25 27.63
N PHE A 838 -5.77 13.53 28.20
CA PHE A 838 -5.52 13.37 29.63
C PHE A 838 -4.76 14.57 30.19
N VAL A 839 -4.88 14.76 31.50
CA VAL A 839 -4.21 15.83 32.21
C VAL A 839 -2.69 15.60 32.15
N GLY A 840 -1.99 16.50 31.48
CA GLY A 840 -0.53 16.43 31.30
C GLY A 840 -0.08 15.99 29.91
N ASP A 841 -0.99 15.77 28.96
CA ASP A 841 -0.69 15.41 27.56
C ASP A 841 0.24 16.39 26.80
N ARG A 842 0.43 17.61 27.33
CA ARG A 842 1.30 18.67 26.77
C ARG A 842 2.75 18.62 27.25
N PHE A 843 3.08 17.75 28.20
CA PHE A 843 4.45 17.65 28.71
C PHE A 843 5.27 16.74 27.78
N ASP A 844 6.17 17.36 27.00
CA ASP A 844 7.10 16.65 26.11
C ASP A 844 8.24 15.95 26.87
N SER A 845 8.43 16.26 28.14
CA SER A 845 9.34 15.57 29.05
C SER A 845 8.63 15.18 30.34
N ILE A 846 9.24 14.31 31.14
CA ILE A 846 8.64 13.88 32.41
C ILE A 846 8.66 14.98 33.49
N ASP A 847 9.38 16.09 33.27
CA ASP A 847 9.49 17.20 34.22
C ASP A 847 8.13 17.93 34.33
N GLY A 848 7.32 17.51 35.31
CA GLY A 848 5.95 18.01 35.51
C GLY A 848 4.87 17.07 35.00
N ALA A 849 5.22 15.97 34.33
CA ALA A 849 4.31 14.90 33.96
C ALA A 849 3.86 14.09 35.19
N PRO A 850 2.70 13.41 35.16
CA PRO A 850 2.19 12.59 36.25
C PRO A 850 2.88 11.21 36.34
N VAL A 851 4.21 11.24 36.34
CA VAL A 851 5.10 10.09 36.35
C VAL A 851 5.78 10.00 37.72
N TYR A 852 5.66 8.85 38.38
CA TYR A 852 6.11 8.63 39.75
C TYR A 852 7.00 7.39 39.84
N SER A 853 7.98 7.41 40.74
CA SER A 853 8.75 6.22 41.08
C SER A 853 7.97 5.34 42.07
N VAL A 854 8.08 4.01 41.91
CA VAL A 854 7.45 3.04 42.81
C VAL A 854 8.45 2.63 43.89
N LEU A 855 8.31 3.18 45.09
CA LEU A 855 9.24 2.98 46.21
C LEU A 855 8.67 2.12 47.35
N SER A 856 7.34 2.05 47.46
CA SER A 856 6.59 1.36 48.52
C SER A 856 5.69 0.25 47.95
N PRO A 857 5.40 -0.84 48.72
CA PRO A 857 4.44 -1.87 48.34
C PRO A 857 3.01 -1.39 48.08
N ILE A 858 2.65 -0.20 48.58
CA ILE A 858 1.28 0.33 48.52
C ILE A 858 1.20 1.43 47.48
N LEU A 859 0.35 1.27 46.46
CA LEU A 859 0.25 2.21 45.32
C LEU A 859 0.08 3.67 45.76
N GLY A 860 -0.85 3.92 46.69
CA GLY A 860 -1.20 5.26 47.15
C GLY A 860 -0.07 6.04 47.80
N GLU A 861 0.92 5.36 48.37
CA GLU A 861 2.11 6.00 48.96
C GLU A 861 3.08 6.50 47.89
N ASN A 862 3.13 5.83 46.73
CA ASN A 862 4.00 6.19 45.61
C ASN A 862 3.46 7.37 44.81
N ILE A 863 2.17 7.31 44.47
CA ILE A 863 1.51 8.33 43.63
C ILE A 863 0.98 9.53 44.43
N ARG A 864 1.32 9.61 45.74
CA ARG A 864 0.86 10.65 46.68
C ARG A 864 -0.67 10.73 46.81
N ARG A 865 -1.36 9.59 46.70
CA ARG A 865 -2.82 9.44 46.88
C ARG A 865 -3.10 8.33 47.89
N SER A 866 -3.01 8.62 49.19
CA SER A 866 -3.07 7.64 50.29
C SER A 866 -4.39 6.85 50.42
N GLU A 867 -5.40 7.21 49.63
CA GLU A 867 -6.69 6.51 49.53
C GLU A 867 -6.59 5.14 48.83
N TYR A 868 -5.59 4.92 47.96
CA TYR A 868 -5.42 3.66 47.23
C TYR A 868 -4.49 2.68 47.98
N ARG A 869 -4.98 1.46 48.24
CA ARG A 869 -4.29 0.43 49.03
C ARG A 869 -3.81 -0.79 48.23
N GLU A 870 -3.80 -0.69 46.91
CA GLU A 870 -3.42 -1.81 46.05
C GLU A 870 -1.96 -2.21 46.24
N ASN A 871 -1.73 -3.52 46.25
CA ASN A 871 -0.40 -4.07 46.41
C ASN A 871 0.34 -4.03 45.07
N VAL A 872 1.39 -3.23 45.01
CA VAL A 872 2.27 -3.03 43.85
C VAL A 872 3.69 -3.50 44.12
N THR A 873 3.87 -4.41 45.09
CA THR A 873 5.17 -5.03 45.43
C THR A 873 5.95 -5.52 44.19
N PRO A 874 5.32 -6.15 43.17
CA PRO A 874 6.04 -6.59 41.98
C PRO A 874 6.66 -5.44 41.17
N PHE A 875 6.19 -4.20 41.31
CA PHE A 875 6.64 -3.04 40.53
C PHE A 875 7.60 -2.11 41.30
N ILE A 876 8.04 -2.49 42.51
CA ILE A 876 9.01 -1.70 43.30
C ILE A 876 10.30 -1.48 42.49
N GLY A 877 10.73 -0.23 42.39
CA GLY A 877 11.85 0.23 41.56
C GLY A 877 11.46 0.62 40.14
N GLY A 878 10.22 0.34 39.72
CA GLY A 878 9.67 0.73 38.42
C GLY A 878 9.02 2.11 38.40
N VAL A 879 8.21 2.36 37.39
CA VAL A 879 7.50 3.62 37.15
C VAL A 879 5.99 3.42 37.25
N ALA A 880 5.31 4.40 37.84
CA ALA A 880 3.87 4.53 37.88
C ALA A 880 3.45 5.79 37.14
N ILE A 881 2.73 5.64 36.03
CA ILE A 881 2.20 6.74 35.24
C ILE A 881 0.72 6.88 35.56
N VAL A 882 0.35 7.97 36.21
CA VAL A 882 -1.04 8.26 36.56
C VAL A 882 -1.67 9.05 35.43
N ILE A 883 -2.68 8.46 34.80
CA ILE A 883 -3.43 9.11 33.73
C ILE A 883 -4.81 9.46 34.28
N ASP A 884 -5.04 10.75 34.50
CA ASP A 884 -6.38 11.29 34.71
C ASP A 884 -6.93 11.68 33.35
N VAL A 885 -7.90 10.91 32.85
CA VAL A 885 -8.58 11.21 31.58
C VAL A 885 -9.30 12.54 31.75
N ASP A 886 -9.04 13.47 30.84
CA ASP A 886 -9.71 14.76 30.86
C ASP A 886 -11.12 14.59 30.30
N ALA A 887 -12.07 14.27 31.17
CA ALA A 887 -13.47 14.08 30.83
C ALA A 887 -14.12 15.33 30.20
N SER A 888 -13.46 16.50 30.24
CA SER A 888 -13.92 17.70 29.53
C SER A 888 -13.44 17.77 28.07
N ARG A 889 -12.42 16.97 27.71
CA ARG A 889 -11.80 16.90 26.38
C ARG A 889 -12.03 15.55 25.67
N VAL A 890 -12.79 14.64 26.28
CA VAL A 890 -13.11 13.32 25.72
C VAL A 890 -14.62 13.10 25.84
N GLU A 891 -15.28 12.69 24.75
CA GLU A 891 -16.73 12.49 24.73
C GLU A 891 -17.21 11.20 25.44
N ARG A 892 -16.39 10.14 25.43
CA ARG A 892 -16.62 8.89 26.16
C ARG A 892 -15.36 8.44 26.88
N LEU A 893 -15.52 8.03 28.14
CA LEU A 893 -14.41 7.45 28.89
C LEU A 893 -13.95 6.15 28.21
N PRO A 894 -12.63 5.93 28.07
CA PRO A 894 -12.10 4.75 27.41
C PRO A 894 -12.35 3.48 28.24
N THR A 895 -12.47 2.33 27.58
CA THR A 895 -12.53 1.02 28.24
C THR A 895 -11.13 0.53 28.63
N LEU A 896 -11.03 -0.32 29.64
CA LEU A 896 -9.77 -0.92 30.09
C LEU A 896 -9.12 -1.73 28.98
N ASP A 897 -9.88 -2.59 28.30
CA ASP A 897 -9.41 -3.39 27.17
C ASP A 897 -8.96 -2.48 26.01
N GLY A 898 -9.68 -1.39 25.75
CA GLY A 898 -9.29 -0.41 24.73
C GLY A 898 -8.01 0.35 25.06
N LEU A 899 -7.77 0.70 26.34
CA LEU A 899 -6.53 1.32 26.79
C LEU A 899 -5.35 0.35 26.69
N ALA A 900 -5.54 -0.89 27.16
CA ALA A 900 -4.53 -1.94 27.09
C ALA A 900 -4.12 -2.21 25.64
N ASP A 901 -5.10 -2.45 24.76
CA ASP A 901 -4.86 -2.69 23.34
C ASP A 901 -4.08 -1.55 22.66
N ARG A 902 -4.36 -0.29 23.01
CA ARG A 902 -3.65 0.87 22.43
C ARG A 902 -2.20 0.92 22.85
N ILE A 903 -1.94 0.74 24.15
CA ILE A 903 -0.59 0.72 24.71
C ILE A 903 0.19 -0.46 24.11
N ASP A 904 -0.41 -1.65 24.03
CA ASP A 904 0.24 -2.84 23.48
C ASP A 904 0.52 -2.73 21.97
N THR A 905 -0.45 -2.20 21.21
CA THR A 905 -0.25 -1.92 19.77
C THR A 905 0.90 -0.95 19.57
N MET A 906 0.96 0.12 20.37
CA MET A 906 2.04 1.10 20.26
C MET A 906 3.39 0.50 20.64
N ARG A 907 3.44 -0.32 21.70
CA ARG A 907 4.62 -1.05 22.17
C ARG A 907 5.18 -2.02 21.11
N SER A 908 4.32 -2.58 20.25
CA SER A 908 4.74 -3.45 19.14
C SER A 908 5.38 -2.71 17.97
N LYS A 909 5.27 -1.37 17.89
CA LYS A 909 5.92 -0.59 16.84
C LYS A 909 7.44 -0.62 17.00
N PRO A 910 8.22 -0.58 15.91
CA PRO A 910 9.69 -0.65 15.98
C PRO A 910 10.30 0.36 16.96
N ASP A 911 9.75 1.58 17.02
CA ASP A 911 10.23 2.63 17.91
C ASP A 911 10.12 2.22 19.39
N PHE A 912 9.06 1.50 19.79
CA PHE A 912 8.83 1.12 21.19
C PHE A 912 9.10 -0.35 21.48
N SER A 913 9.73 -1.07 20.53
CA SER A 913 10.00 -2.50 20.66
C SER A 913 10.85 -2.84 21.89
N ASP A 914 11.77 -1.95 22.29
CA ASP A 914 12.56 -2.10 23.53
C ASP A 914 11.68 -2.17 24.79
N SER A 915 10.49 -1.57 24.75
CA SER A 915 9.53 -1.57 25.86
C SER A 915 8.72 -2.87 25.94
N LEU A 916 8.78 -3.78 24.95
CA LEU A 916 8.06 -5.06 24.97
C LEU A 916 8.47 -5.96 26.14
N ARG A 917 9.72 -5.84 26.59
CA ARG A 917 10.28 -6.62 27.70
C ARG A 917 9.83 -6.14 29.09
N HIS A 918 9.20 -4.99 29.18
CA HIS A 918 8.81 -4.40 30.47
C HIS A 918 7.58 -5.12 31.02
N GLU A 919 7.62 -5.53 32.29
CA GLU A 919 6.41 -5.97 32.98
C GLU A 919 5.49 -4.78 33.12
N THR A 920 4.24 -4.91 32.66
CA THR A 920 3.25 -3.84 32.78
C THR A 920 1.98 -4.31 33.45
N ARG A 921 1.29 -3.38 34.11
CA ARG A 921 -0.04 -3.62 34.67
C ARG A 921 -0.84 -2.32 34.68
N LEU A 922 -2.03 -2.37 34.08
CA LEU A 922 -3.03 -1.32 34.26
C LEU A 922 -3.85 -1.56 35.52
N ILE A 923 -4.05 -0.49 36.29
CA ILE A 923 -4.91 -0.47 37.48
C ILE A 923 -5.86 0.70 37.38
N ILE A 924 -7.16 0.45 37.54
CA ILE A 924 -8.19 1.50 37.55
C ILE A 924 -8.25 2.11 38.95
N LEU A 925 -7.97 3.41 39.06
CA LEU A 925 -8.14 4.15 40.32
C LEU A 925 -9.58 4.65 40.49
N ARG A 926 -10.19 5.11 39.38
CA ARG A 926 -11.54 5.65 39.38
C ARG A 926 -12.25 5.30 38.07
N GLY A 927 -13.52 4.89 38.18
CA GLY A 927 -14.33 4.43 37.05
C GLY A 927 -14.61 2.92 37.09
N SER A 928 -14.98 2.35 35.95
CA SER A 928 -15.25 0.93 35.75
C SER A 928 -14.46 0.40 34.55
N PRO A 929 -14.33 -0.93 34.37
CA PRO A 929 -13.64 -1.50 33.19
C PRO A 929 -14.21 -1.01 31.84
N ASP A 930 -15.49 -0.68 31.78
CA ASP A 930 -16.15 -0.18 30.57
C ASP A 930 -16.11 1.36 30.44
N ALA A 931 -15.63 2.07 31.47
CA ALA A 931 -15.55 3.53 31.50
C ALA A 931 -14.51 3.99 32.54
N VAL A 932 -13.26 4.15 32.10
CA VAL A 932 -12.10 4.46 32.96
C VAL A 932 -11.89 5.97 33.06
N GLU A 933 -11.99 6.54 34.27
CA GLU A 933 -11.74 7.97 34.54
C GLU A 933 -10.29 8.24 34.89
N THR A 934 -9.73 7.41 35.77
CA THR A 934 -8.34 7.49 36.17
C THR A 934 -7.77 6.08 36.21
N PHE A 935 -6.62 5.90 35.60
CA PHE A 935 -5.86 4.67 35.71
C PHE A 935 -4.38 4.93 35.98
N VAL A 936 -3.70 3.90 36.44
CA VAL A 936 -2.25 3.87 36.55
C VAL A 936 -1.72 2.79 35.65
N LEU A 937 -0.79 3.16 34.78
CA LEU A 937 0.10 2.21 34.15
C LEU A 937 1.31 2.02 35.06
N LEU A 938 1.47 0.81 35.58
CA LEU A 938 2.71 0.38 36.21
C LEU A 938 3.57 -0.26 35.13
N ALA A 939 4.83 0.14 35.06
CA ALA A 939 5.82 -0.49 34.21
C ALA A 939 7.10 -0.73 35.01
N ARG A 940 7.71 -1.90 34.83
CA ARG A 940 8.97 -2.26 35.45
C ARG A 940 9.87 -2.90 34.41
N ASP A 941 11.12 -2.47 34.37
CA ASP A 941 12.21 -3.22 33.78
C ASP A 941 13.03 -3.84 34.92
N SER A 942 13.31 -5.13 34.79
CA SER A 942 14.11 -5.88 35.76
C SER A 942 15.55 -5.39 35.87
N ASN A 943 16.06 -4.77 34.81
CA ASN A 943 17.42 -4.26 34.67
C ASN A 943 17.53 -2.76 34.98
N LEU A 944 16.39 -2.04 35.07
CA LEU A 944 16.35 -0.60 35.35
C LEU A 944 15.54 -0.33 36.61
N SER A 945 16.23 -0.17 37.74
CA SER A 945 15.61 0.20 39.00
C SER A 945 15.93 1.63 39.41
N PHE A 946 14.93 2.32 39.95
CA PHE A 946 15.11 3.63 40.58
C PHE A 946 16.19 3.60 41.69
N PHE A 947 16.28 2.49 42.44
CA PHE A 947 17.22 2.35 43.55
C PHE A 947 18.67 2.18 43.11
N ASP A 948 18.89 1.70 41.89
CA ASP A 948 20.23 1.42 41.38
C ASP A 948 20.83 2.68 40.74
N ASN A 949 20.06 3.36 39.88
CA ASN A 949 20.50 4.58 39.22
C ASN A 949 19.30 5.42 38.78
N GLU A 950 18.92 6.40 39.61
CA GLU A 950 17.77 7.28 39.37
C GLU A 950 17.81 7.94 37.99
N ASP A 951 18.96 8.44 37.58
CA ASP A 951 19.00 9.17 36.32
C ASP A 951 18.83 8.22 35.12
N VAL A 952 19.46 7.04 35.12
CA VAL A 952 19.28 6.05 34.04
C VAL A 952 17.83 5.56 34.02
N TRP A 953 17.27 5.23 35.18
CA TRP A 953 15.85 4.91 35.31
C TRP A 953 14.95 6.00 34.73
N ARG A 954 15.30 7.27 34.96
CA ARG A 954 14.54 8.44 34.47
C ARG A 954 14.44 8.44 32.95
N VAL A 955 15.55 8.27 32.25
CA VAL A 955 15.60 8.40 30.77
C VAL A 955 15.20 7.09 30.09
N ALA A 956 15.73 5.96 30.57
CA ALA A 956 15.59 4.67 29.90
C ALA A 956 14.23 3.99 30.16
N LEU A 957 13.60 4.27 31.30
CA LEU A 957 12.31 3.68 31.67
C LEU A 957 11.21 4.74 31.77
N ALA A 958 11.38 5.75 32.63
CA ALA A 958 10.28 6.69 32.94
C ALA A 958 9.91 7.60 31.75
N GLU A 959 10.88 8.23 31.09
CA GLU A 959 10.67 9.03 29.88
C GLU A 959 10.16 8.17 28.72
N ARG A 960 10.72 6.96 28.55
CA ARG A 960 10.32 6.06 27.46
C ARG A 960 8.88 5.57 27.58
N GLU A 961 8.47 5.13 28.77
CA GLU A 961 7.09 4.72 29.03
C GLU A 961 6.13 5.90 28.98
N TRP A 962 6.57 7.09 29.36
CA TRP A 962 5.79 8.32 29.18
C TRP A 962 5.54 8.62 27.71
N ASP A 963 6.58 8.58 26.86
CA ASP A 963 6.44 8.76 25.42
C ASP A 963 5.54 7.70 24.79
N LEU A 964 5.69 6.44 25.20
CA LEU A 964 4.85 5.34 24.73
C LEU A 964 3.38 5.61 25.05
N VAL A 965 3.06 5.93 26.31
CA VAL A 965 1.69 6.21 26.75
C VAL A 965 1.14 7.45 26.06
N ARG A 966 1.93 8.51 25.95
CA ARG A 966 1.54 9.75 25.27
C ARG A 966 1.24 9.50 23.80
N SER A 967 2.06 8.74 23.08
CA SER A 967 1.81 8.37 21.68
C SER A 967 0.63 7.41 21.55
N ALA A 968 0.55 6.37 22.39
CA ALA A 968 -0.53 5.39 22.37
C ALA A 968 -1.90 6.02 22.61
N LEU A 969 -1.95 6.98 23.54
CA LEU A 969 -3.17 7.68 23.91
C LEU A 969 -3.45 8.91 23.04
N GLY A 970 -2.42 9.56 22.49
CA GLY A 970 -2.52 10.76 21.65
C GLY A 970 -2.74 10.49 20.17
N ASP A 971 -2.33 9.33 19.65
CA ASP A 971 -2.48 8.99 18.23
C ASP A 971 -3.92 8.59 17.92
N VAL A 972 -4.47 9.21 16.88
CA VAL A 972 -5.72 8.78 16.26
C VAL A 972 -5.43 7.56 15.40
N THR A 973 -5.78 6.36 15.85
CA THR A 973 -5.78 5.19 14.97
C THR A 973 -7.14 5.12 14.27
N THR A 974 -7.24 5.76 13.11
CA THR A 974 -8.47 5.65 12.29
C THR A 974 -8.42 4.45 11.36
N LEU A 975 -9.48 3.66 11.37
CA LEU A 975 -9.83 2.72 10.28
C LEU A 975 -10.45 3.44 9.06
N ALA A 976 -10.31 4.76 8.98
CA ALA A 976 -10.89 5.57 7.92
C ALA A 976 -9.94 5.64 6.71
N SER A 977 -10.44 5.28 5.53
CA SER A 977 -9.74 5.51 4.27
C SER A 977 -9.76 7.00 3.95
N VAL A 978 -8.57 7.61 3.82
CA VAL A 978 -8.41 9.02 3.45
C VAL A 978 -7.85 9.10 2.02
N GLN A 979 -8.47 9.94 1.19
CA GLN A 979 -8.00 10.29 -0.13
C GLN A 979 -7.82 11.80 -0.24
N THR A 980 -6.71 12.24 -0.79
CA THR A 980 -6.37 13.65 -0.92
C THR A 980 -5.86 13.95 -2.31
N PHE A 981 -6.38 15.00 -2.93
CA PHE A 981 -5.88 15.51 -4.20
C PHE A 981 -5.52 16.98 -4.06
N SER A 982 -4.27 17.33 -4.37
CA SER A 982 -3.89 18.73 -4.48
C SER A 982 -4.52 19.38 -5.71
N PRO A 983 -4.89 20.68 -5.65
CA PRO A 983 -5.45 21.42 -6.78
C PRO A 983 -4.59 21.35 -8.06
N VAL A 984 -3.26 21.31 -7.90
CA VAL A 984 -2.30 21.21 -9.02
C VAL A 984 -2.43 19.87 -9.75
N ILE A 985 -2.60 18.75 -9.02
CA ILE A 985 -2.84 17.44 -9.62
C ILE A 985 -4.20 17.44 -10.33
N ALA A 986 -5.20 18.00 -9.67
CA ALA A 986 -6.57 18.02 -10.18
C ALA A 986 -6.69 18.72 -11.55
N GLU A 987 -6.05 19.89 -11.70
CA GLU A 987 -6.04 20.62 -12.97
C GLU A 987 -5.32 19.82 -14.08
N ARG A 988 -4.26 19.07 -13.74
CA ARG A 988 -3.57 18.20 -14.69
C ARG A 988 -4.43 17.01 -15.13
N PHE A 989 -5.09 16.34 -14.19
CA PHE A 989 -6.01 15.25 -14.51
C PHE A 989 -7.14 15.72 -15.42
N LYS A 990 -7.68 16.90 -15.17
CA LYS A 990 -8.70 17.54 -16.01
C LYS A 990 -8.19 17.77 -17.43
N GLN A 991 -7.00 18.34 -17.58
CA GLN A 991 -6.37 18.57 -18.89
C GLN A 991 -6.14 17.26 -19.64
N THR A 992 -5.57 16.25 -18.98
CA THR A 992 -5.30 14.94 -19.59
C THR A 992 -6.58 14.23 -20.01
N ALA A 993 -7.64 14.30 -19.22
CA ALA A 993 -8.95 13.77 -19.57
C ALA A 993 -9.52 14.42 -20.84
N ILE A 994 -9.50 15.76 -20.91
CA ILE A 994 -9.96 16.51 -22.09
C ILE A 994 -9.14 16.14 -23.33
N VAL A 995 -7.81 16.10 -23.22
CA VAL A 995 -6.92 15.72 -24.33
C VAL A 995 -7.21 14.28 -24.78
N SER A 996 -7.42 13.35 -23.86
CA SER A 996 -7.72 11.94 -24.18
C SER A 996 -9.02 11.79 -24.96
N VAL A 997 -10.07 12.51 -24.55
CA VAL A 997 -11.35 12.56 -25.28
C VAL A 997 -11.12 13.12 -26.69
N LEU A 998 -10.53 14.31 -26.81
CA LEU A 998 -10.32 14.97 -28.11
C LEU A 998 -9.44 14.14 -29.06
N MET A 999 -8.37 13.54 -28.55
CA MET A 999 -7.49 12.65 -29.32
C MET A 999 -8.23 11.40 -29.79
N SER A 1000 -9.06 10.79 -28.95
CA SER A 1000 -9.88 9.63 -29.34
C SER A 1000 -10.86 10.01 -30.46
N PHE A 1001 -11.58 11.13 -30.31
CA PHE A 1001 -12.48 11.64 -31.35
C PHE A 1001 -11.74 11.90 -32.68
N LEU A 1002 -10.56 12.51 -32.63
CA LEU A 1002 -9.75 12.78 -33.81
C LEU A 1002 -9.31 11.49 -34.52
N LEU A 1003 -8.76 10.53 -33.79
CA LEU A 1003 -8.30 9.26 -34.36
C LEU A 1003 -9.45 8.44 -34.94
N ILE A 1004 -10.61 8.43 -34.28
CA ILE A 1004 -11.84 7.82 -34.79
C ILE A 1004 -12.28 8.50 -36.09
N LEU A 1005 -12.28 9.84 -36.14
CA LEU A 1005 -12.68 10.59 -37.34
C LEU A 1005 -11.78 10.23 -38.52
N ILE A 1006 -10.46 10.20 -38.29
CA ILE A 1006 -9.47 9.80 -39.30
C ILE A 1006 -9.76 8.38 -39.78
N TYR A 1007 -10.00 7.44 -38.86
CA TYR A 1007 -10.32 6.06 -39.20
C TYR A 1007 -11.58 5.94 -40.07
N ILE A 1008 -12.70 6.56 -39.66
CA ILE A 1008 -13.96 6.54 -40.42
C ILE A 1008 -13.79 7.19 -41.78
N TRP A 1009 -13.04 8.30 -41.86
CA TRP A 1009 -12.78 8.98 -43.14
C TRP A 1009 -12.01 8.09 -44.11
N VAL A 1010 -10.93 7.45 -43.65
CA VAL A 1010 -10.14 6.51 -44.45
C VAL A 1010 -10.97 5.29 -44.85
N ARG A 1011 -11.81 4.78 -43.93
CA ARG A 1011 -12.60 3.56 -44.14
C ARG A 1011 -13.71 3.72 -45.17
N PHE A 1012 -14.46 4.83 -45.11
CA PHE A 1012 -15.65 5.05 -45.94
C PHE A 1012 -15.40 5.97 -47.15
N GLY A 1013 -14.23 6.63 -47.23
CA GLY A 1013 -13.84 7.44 -48.38
C GLY A 1013 -14.76 8.64 -48.65
N SER A 1014 -15.54 9.07 -47.66
CA SER A 1014 -16.49 10.18 -47.79
C SER A 1014 -16.64 10.91 -46.46
N VAL A 1015 -16.40 12.23 -46.49
CA VAL A 1015 -16.50 13.13 -45.34
C VAL A 1015 -17.91 13.14 -44.73
N ARG A 1016 -18.96 12.83 -45.51
CA ARG A 1016 -20.35 12.81 -45.01
C ARG A 1016 -20.59 11.70 -43.97
N TYR A 1017 -19.96 10.54 -44.16
CA TYR A 1017 -20.07 9.44 -43.19
C TYR A 1017 -19.39 9.87 -41.89
N SER A 1018 -18.16 10.38 -41.97
CA SER A 1018 -17.43 10.92 -40.82
C SER A 1018 -18.19 12.03 -40.08
N LEU A 1019 -18.77 13.00 -40.80
CA LEU A 1019 -19.52 14.11 -40.18
C LEU A 1019 -20.78 13.60 -39.47
N SER A 1020 -21.51 12.67 -40.09
CA SER A 1020 -22.68 12.07 -39.45
C SER A 1020 -22.32 11.33 -38.16
N THR A 1021 -21.25 10.54 -38.20
CA THR A 1021 -20.72 9.84 -37.02
C THR A 1021 -20.34 10.83 -35.91
N VAL A 1022 -19.62 11.90 -36.23
CA VAL A 1022 -19.23 12.91 -35.23
C VAL A 1022 -20.46 13.54 -34.57
N VAL A 1023 -21.49 13.91 -35.35
CA VAL A 1023 -22.71 14.50 -34.80
C VAL A 1023 -23.42 13.52 -33.84
N ALA A 1024 -23.50 12.24 -34.20
CA ALA A 1024 -24.09 11.22 -33.35
C ALA A 1024 -23.27 11.01 -32.06
N LEU A 1025 -21.95 10.91 -32.15
CA LEU A 1025 -21.09 10.74 -30.98
C LEU A 1025 -21.12 11.94 -30.04
N THR A 1026 -21.09 13.16 -30.59
CA THR A 1026 -21.22 14.38 -29.80
C THR A 1026 -22.59 14.42 -29.10
N HIS A 1027 -23.66 14.03 -29.80
CA HIS A 1027 -24.98 13.90 -29.18
C HIS A 1027 -24.95 12.91 -28.01
N ASP A 1028 -24.40 11.71 -28.20
CA ASP A 1028 -24.41 10.66 -27.18
C ASP A 1028 -23.63 11.08 -25.93
N VAL A 1029 -22.43 11.63 -26.11
CA VAL A 1029 -21.59 12.10 -25.00
C VAL A 1029 -22.27 13.24 -24.25
N LEU A 1030 -22.82 14.24 -24.95
CA LEU A 1030 -23.50 15.37 -24.29
C LEU A 1030 -24.76 14.95 -23.54
N VAL A 1031 -25.54 14.02 -24.10
CA VAL A 1031 -26.74 13.51 -23.43
C VAL A 1031 -26.37 12.68 -22.20
N VAL A 1032 -25.36 11.83 -22.28
CA VAL A 1032 -24.89 11.03 -21.12
C VAL A 1032 -24.37 11.94 -20.01
N ILE A 1033 -23.52 12.91 -20.32
CA ILE A 1033 -23.03 13.90 -19.35
C ILE A 1033 -24.22 14.67 -18.74
N GLY A 1034 -25.20 15.05 -19.57
CA GLY A 1034 -26.43 15.68 -19.10
C GLY A 1034 -27.29 14.81 -18.18
N LEU A 1035 -27.36 13.50 -18.42
CA LEU A 1035 -28.09 12.54 -17.57
C LEU A 1035 -27.35 12.23 -16.26
N ILE A 1036 -26.02 12.32 -16.25
CA ILE A 1036 -25.20 12.29 -15.04
C ILE A 1036 -25.49 13.55 -14.20
N ALA A 1037 -25.48 14.72 -14.84
CA ALA A 1037 -25.84 15.97 -14.19
C ALA A 1037 -27.27 15.92 -13.58
N LEU A 1038 -28.22 15.41 -14.37
CA LEU A 1038 -29.61 15.24 -13.94
C LEU A 1038 -29.76 14.26 -12.77
N ALA A 1039 -28.88 13.26 -12.63
CA ALA A 1039 -28.96 12.26 -11.58
C ALA A 1039 -28.87 12.88 -10.18
N GLU A 1040 -27.94 13.81 -9.96
CA GLU A 1040 -27.81 14.53 -8.69
C GLU A 1040 -29.03 15.42 -8.41
N ILE A 1041 -29.51 16.15 -9.43
CA ILE A 1041 -30.70 16.99 -9.30
C ILE A 1041 -31.94 16.14 -8.95
N ALA A 1042 -32.11 15.00 -9.61
CA ALA A 1042 -33.21 14.07 -9.37
C ALA A 1042 -33.12 13.44 -7.98
N TYR A 1043 -31.91 13.19 -7.49
CA TYR A 1043 -31.65 12.63 -6.17
C TYR A 1043 -31.95 13.62 -5.04
N ASP A 1044 -31.56 14.89 -5.19
CA ASP A 1044 -31.76 15.89 -4.15
C ASP A 1044 -33.18 16.51 -4.15
N HIS A 1045 -33.93 16.41 -5.26
CA HIS A 1045 -35.27 17.00 -5.35
C HIS A 1045 -36.34 16.14 -4.64
N PRO A 1046 -37.12 16.68 -3.67
CA PRO A 1046 -38.03 15.90 -2.82
C PRO A 1046 -39.08 15.07 -3.58
N ALA A 1047 -39.56 15.56 -4.72
CA ALA A 1047 -40.56 14.87 -5.53
C ALA A 1047 -40.02 13.67 -6.32
N THR A 1048 -38.71 13.62 -6.59
CA THR A 1048 -38.07 12.59 -7.44
C THR A 1048 -37.10 11.71 -6.66
N ALA A 1049 -36.68 12.13 -5.47
CA ALA A 1049 -35.72 11.43 -4.63
C ALA A 1049 -36.10 9.97 -4.37
N SER A 1050 -37.37 9.69 -4.01
CA SER A 1050 -37.83 8.34 -3.73
C SER A 1050 -37.74 7.40 -4.94
N ILE A 1051 -38.06 7.92 -6.13
CA ILE A 1051 -37.98 7.16 -7.39
C ILE A 1051 -36.51 6.94 -7.73
N ALA A 1052 -35.69 8.00 -7.70
CA ALA A 1052 -34.26 7.94 -8.00
C ALA A 1052 -33.54 6.90 -7.13
N GLN A 1053 -33.82 6.91 -5.83
CA GLN A 1053 -33.26 5.95 -4.87
C GLN A 1053 -33.71 4.51 -5.15
N SER A 1054 -35.00 4.30 -5.48
CA SER A 1054 -35.53 2.96 -5.75
C SER A 1054 -34.89 2.28 -6.97
N ILE A 1055 -34.40 3.07 -7.93
CA ILE A 1055 -33.70 2.58 -9.11
C ILE A 1055 -32.17 2.67 -8.98
N GLY A 1056 -31.64 3.06 -7.81
CA GLY A 1056 -30.20 3.14 -7.56
C GLY A 1056 -29.49 4.35 -8.18
N VAL A 1057 -30.22 5.40 -8.54
CA VAL A 1057 -29.62 6.66 -9.00
C VAL A 1057 -29.05 7.40 -7.79
N ALA A 1058 -27.80 7.82 -7.89
CA ALA A 1058 -27.05 8.51 -6.85
C ALA A 1058 -26.48 9.83 -7.42
N PRO A 1059 -25.96 10.75 -6.59
CA PRO A 1059 -25.31 11.97 -7.05
C PRO A 1059 -23.95 11.65 -7.69
N PHE A 1060 -23.98 11.16 -8.92
CA PHE A 1060 -22.78 10.75 -9.66
C PHE A 1060 -21.95 11.97 -10.05
N LYS A 1061 -20.64 11.90 -9.80
CA LYS A 1061 -19.66 12.91 -10.20
C LYS A 1061 -18.78 12.37 -11.33
N ILE A 1062 -18.28 13.28 -12.16
CA ILE A 1062 -17.27 12.94 -13.16
C ILE A 1062 -15.94 12.81 -12.45
N ASP A 1063 -15.49 11.58 -12.27
CA ASP A 1063 -14.14 11.19 -11.89
C ASP A 1063 -13.39 10.63 -13.11
N LEU A 1064 -12.14 10.22 -12.95
CA LEU A 1064 -11.32 9.61 -14.00
C LEU A 1064 -11.93 8.30 -14.51
N THR A 1065 -12.57 7.53 -13.63
CA THR A 1065 -13.26 6.28 -13.99
C THR A 1065 -14.44 6.54 -14.93
N LEU A 1066 -15.22 7.59 -14.69
CA LEU A 1066 -16.36 7.97 -15.53
C LEU A 1066 -15.89 8.51 -16.89
N VAL A 1067 -14.74 9.19 -16.95
CA VAL A 1067 -14.13 9.56 -18.23
C VAL A 1067 -13.84 8.30 -19.06
N ALA A 1068 -13.28 7.25 -18.45
CA ALA A 1068 -13.07 5.97 -19.14
C ALA A 1068 -14.39 5.33 -19.61
N ALA A 1069 -15.47 5.45 -18.83
CA ALA A 1069 -16.81 5.02 -19.24
C ALA A 1069 -17.29 5.78 -20.49
N ILE A 1070 -17.15 7.11 -20.50
CA ILE A 1070 -17.52 7.96 -21.66
C ILE A 1070 -16.73 7.56 -22.91
N LEU A 1071 -15.42 7.35 -22.79
CA LEU A 1071 -14.62 6.87 -23.92
C LEU A 1071 -15.05 5.49 -24.42
N THR A 1072 -15.49 4.62 -23.50
CA THR A 1072 -16.02 3.30 -23.86
C THR A 1072 -17.37 3.40 -24.59
N ILE A 1073 -18.25 4.34 -24.19
CA ILE A 1073 -19.51 4.62 -24.88
C ILE A 1073 -19.25 5.08 -26.32
N ILE A 1074 -18.23 5.91 -26.54
CA ILE A 1074 -17.83 6.36 -27.88
C ILE A 1074 -17.49 5.14 -28.77
N GLY A 1075 -16.68 4.21 -28.26
CA GLY A 1075 -16.33 2.98 -28.97
C GLY A 1075 -17.55 2.09 -29.26
N TYR A 1076 -18.44 1.95 -28.28
CA TYR A 1076 -19.66 1.16 -28.41
C TYR A 1076 -20.67 1.75 -29.42
N SER A 1077 -21.00 3.05 -29.31
CA SER A 1077 -21.93 3.73 -30.21
C SER A 1077 -21.45 3.71 -31.68
N LEU A 1078 -20.13 3.77 -31.88
CA LEU A 1078 -19.52 3.61 -33.18
C LEU A 1078 -19.76 2.25 -33.82
N ASN A 1079 -19.78 1.17 -33.03
CA ASN A 1079 -19.89 -0.19 -33.55
C ASN A 1079 -21.19 -0.36 -34.35
N ASP A 1080 -22.34 0.02 -33.77
CA ASP A 1080 -23.62 -0.03 -34.49
C ASP A 1080 -23.64 0.96 -35.66
N THR A 1081 -23.07 2.15 -35.51
CA THR A 1081 -23.02 3.16 -36.58
C THR A 1081 -22.27 2.63 -37.81
N ILE A 1082 -21.11 2.01 -37.62
CA ILE A 1082 -20.31 1.40 -38.68
C ILE A 1082 -21.09 0.27 -39.36
N ILE A 1083 -21.80 -0.56 -38.60
CA ILE A 1083 -22.61 -1.66 -39.14
C ILE A 1083 -23.71 -1.13 -40.07
N ILE A 1084 -24.46 -0.10 -39.66
CA ILE A 1084 -25.50 0.48 -40.51
C ILE A 1084 -24.88 1.17 -41.73
N MET A 1085 -23.76 1.89 -41.55
CA MET A 1085 -23.05 2.56 -42.64
C MET A 1085 -22.51 1.58 -43.69
N ASP A 1086 -21.95 0.45 -43.25
CA ASP A 1086 -21.48 -0.62 -44.13
C ASP A 1086 -22.66 -1.25 -44.90
N ARG A 1087 -23.82 -1.45 -44.25
CA ARG A 1087 -25.04 -1.91 -44.94
C ARG A 1087 -25.56 -0.89 -45.96
N ILE A 1088 -25.53 0.41 -45.64
CA ILE A 1088 -25.87 1.48 -46.59
C ILE A 1088 -24.94 1.42 -47.80
N ARG A 1089 -23.64 1.23 -47.58
CA ARG A 1089 -22.64 1.10 -48.64
C ARG A 1089 -22.88 -0.14 -49.51
N GLU A 1090 -23.17 -1.28 -48.90
CA GLU A 1090 -23.50 -2.53 -49.58
C GLU A 1090 -24.75 -2.36 -50.46
N ASN A 1091 -25.85 -1.87 -49.89
CA ASN A 1091 -27.13 -1.68 -50.58
C ASN A 1091 -27.07 -0.58 -51.64
N ARG A 1092 -26.20 0.43 -51.47
CA ARG A 1092 -25.97 1.48 -52.49
C ARG A 1092 -25.24 0.92 -53.72
N GLY A 1093 -24.41 -0.11 -53.56
CA GLY A 1093 -23.60 -0.67 -54.63
C GLY A 1093 -22.75 0.38 -55.35
N LYS A 1094 -22.95 0.53 -56.67
CA LYS A 1094 -22.21 1.48 -57.51
C LYS A 1094 -22.81 2.89 -57.55
N LEU A 1095 -23.91 3.16 -56.86
CA LEU A 1095 -24.54 4.48 -56.87
C LEU A 1095 -23.63 5.53 -56.19
N PRO A 1096 -23.49 6.75 -56.76
CA PRO A 1096 -22.63 7.78 -56.18
C PRO A 1096 -23.19 8.39 -54.88
N TYR A 1097 -24.50 8.26 -54.63
CA TYR A 1097 -25.17 8.77 -53.42
C TYR A 1097 -26.10 7.73 -52.79
N ALA A 1098 -26.35 7.85 -51.49
CA ALA A 1098 -27.31 7.02 -50.77
C ALA A 1098 -28.72 7.66 -50.86
N SER A 1099 -29.65 6.99 -51.53
CA SER A 1099 -31.05 7.44 -51.63
C SER A 1099 -31.81 7.15 -50.33
N ALA A 1100 -32.96 7.81 -50.15
CA ALA A 1100 -33.82 7.57 -48.99
C ALA A 1100 -34.29 6.10 -48.89
N SER A 1101 -34.57 5.45 -50.03
CA SER A 1101 -34.96 4.04 -50.07
C SER A 1101 -33.83 3.11 -49.64
N VAL A 1102 -32.58 3.38 -50.06
CA VAL A 1102 -31.41 2.60 -49.65
C VAL A 1102 -31.16 2.73 -48.15
N ILE A 1103 -31.28 3.94 -47.60
CA ILE A 1103 -31.07 4.16 -46.15
C ILE A 1103 -32.15 3.45 -45.34
N ASN A 1104 -33.44 3.64 -45.68
CA ASN A 1104 -34.53 2.96 -44.98
C ASN A 1104 -34.41 1.43 -45.07
N LEU A 1105 -34.05 0.89 -46.24
CA LEU A 1105 -33.86 -0.55 -46.40
C LEU A 1105 -32.71 -1.05 -45.52
N SER A 1106 -31.60 -0.31 -45.47
CA SER A 1106 -30.42 -0.69 -44.70
C SER A 1106 -30.69 -0.71 -43.21
N ILE A 1107 -31.33 0.34 -42.67
CA ILE A 1107 -31.68 0.43 -41.24
C ILE A 1107 -32.62 -0.73 -40.85
N ASN A 1108 -33.67 -0.97 -41.64
CA ASN A 1108 -34.65 -2.01 -41.33
C ASN A 1108 -34.05 -3.43 -41.39
N GLN A 1109 -33.08 -3.67 -42.28
CA GLN A 1109 -32.35 -4.94 -42.36
C GLN A 1109 -31.38 -5.16 -41.20
N THR A 1110 -30.82 -4.09 -40.63
CA THR A 1110 -29.88 -4.18 -39.50
C THR A 1110 -30.57 -4.14 -38.14
N MET A 1111 -31.86 -3.77 -38.08
CA MET A 1111 -32.59 -3.56 -36.82
C MET A 1111 -32.57 -4.79 -35.90
N SER A 1112 -32.78 -5.98 -36.46
CA SER A 1112 -32.69 -7.24 -35.70
C SER A 1112 -31.34 -7.40 -35.03
N ARG A 1113 -30.24 -7.07 -35.73
CA ARG A 1113 -28.89 -7.20 -35.21
C ARG A 1113 -28.68 -6.18 -34.09
N THR A 1114 -28.88 -4.90 -34.37
CA THR A 1114 -28.71 -3.79 -33.42
C THR A 1114 -29.52 -4.01 -32.13
N ALA A 1115 -30.75 -4.53 -32.22
CA ALA A 1115 -31.56 -4.84 -31.04
C ALA A 1115 -30.96 -5.96 -30.17
N ILE A 1116 -30.36 -6.99 -30.76
CA ILE A 1116 -29.80 -8.14 -30.03
C ILE A 1116 -28.44 -7.79 -29.44
N THR A 1117 -27.60 -7.07 -30.19
CA THR A 1117 -26.25 -6.67 -29.78
C THR A 1117 -26.32 -5.66 -28.64
N SER A 1118 -27.17 -4.64 -28.78
CA SER A 1118 -27.47 -3.71 -27.69
C SER A 1118 -28.24 -4.34 -26.55
N GLY A 1119 -29.18 -5.23 -26.81
CA GLY A 1119 -29.91 -5.93 -25.75
C GLY A 1119 -29.02 -6.79 -24.86
N THR A 1120 -28.09 -7.56 -25.43
CA THR A 1120 -27.17 -8.41 -24.67
C THR A 1120 -26.14 -7.62 -23.87
N THR A 1121 -25.58 -6.57 -24.47
CA THR A 1121 -24.65 -5.66 -23.77
C THR A 1121 -25.37 -4.89 -22.66
N LEU A 1122 -26.57 -4.38 -22.93
CA LEU A 1122 -27.42 -3.71 -21.94
C LEU A 1122 -27.75 -4.63 -20.78
N LEU A 1123 -28.08 -5.90 -21.05
CA LEU A 1123 -28.36 -6.90 -20.00
C LEU A 1123 -27.15 -7.12 -19.09
N ALA A 1124 -25.95 -7.23 -19.63
CA ALA A 1124 -24.72 -7.35 -18.86
C ALA A 1124 -24.46 -6.10 -18.00
N VAL A 1125 -24.69 -4.90 -18.55
CA VAL A 1125 -24.52 -3.63 -17.82
C VAL A 1125 -25.59 -3.43 -16.74
N ILE A 1126 -26.83 -3.86 -16.97
CA ILE A 1126 -27.89 -3.85 -15.93
C ILE A 1126 -27.49 -4.74 -14.75
N ILE A 1127 -26.93 -5.91 -15.03
CA ILE A 1127 -26.46 -6.81 -13.97
C ILE A 1127 -25.30 -6.17 -13.21
N LEU A 1128 -24.36 -5.54 -13.92
CA LEU A 1128 -23.28 -4.79 -13.28
C LEU A 1128 -23.81 -3.63 -12.42
N TYR A 1129 -24.85 -2.92 -12.88
CA TYR A 1129 -25.44 -1.80 -12.16
C TYR A 1129 -26.14 -2.23 -10.86
N ILE A 1130 -26.83 -3.38 -10.88
CA ILE A 1130 -27.56 -3.90 -9.72
C ILE A 1130 -26.63 -4.64 -8.73
N TRP A 1131 -25.70 -5.48 -9.23
CA TRP A 1131 -24.88 -6.38 -8.39
C TRP A 1131 -23.40 -6.01 -8.30
N GLY A 1132 -22.92 -5.05 -9.10
CA GLY A 1132 -21.49 -4.72 -9.17
C GLY A 1132 -20.94 -3.99 -7.94
N GLY A 1133 -21.81 -3.52 -7.04
CA GLY A 1133 -21.44 -2.72 -5.87
C GLY A 1133 -21.32 -1.23 -6.19
N ASP A 1134 -21.06 -0.44 -5.15
CA ASP A 1134 -21.06 1.03 -5.25
C ASP A 1134 -19.89 1.57 -6.08
N GLY A 1135 -18.72 0.93 -6.00
CA GLY A 1135 -17.53 1.37 -6.73
C GLY A 1135 -17.72 1.43 -8.26
N VAL A 1136 -18.55 0.56 -8.84
CA VAL A 1136 -18.83 0.54 -10.30
C VAL A 1136 -20.18 1.16 -10.66
N ARG A 1137 -20.95 1.67 -9.69
CA ARG A 1137 -22.35 2.09 -9.96
C ARG A 1137 -22.41 3.32 -10.87
N ALA A 1138 -21.57 4.32 -10.64
CA ALA A 1138 -21.48 5.49 -11.51
C ALA A 1138 -21.03 5.10 -12.94
N PHE A 1139 -19.99 4.27 -13.02
CA PHE A 1139 -19.47 3.74 -14.27
C PHE A 1139 -20.53 2.97 -15.07
N SER A 1140 -21.26 2.05 -14.42
CA SER A 1140 -22.31 1.25 -15.06
C SER A 1140 -23.55 2.08 -15.42
N TYR A 1141 -23.91 3.11 -14.65
CA TYR A 1141 -24.98 4.06 -15.02
C TYR A 1141 -24.64 4.83 -16.31
N ALA A 1142 -23.39 5.30 -16.45
CA ALA A 1142 -22.94 5.95 -17.68
C ALA A 1142 -23.01 5.00 -18.88
N LEU A 1143 -22.52 3.76 -18.73
CA LEU A 1143 -22.62 2.75 -19.80
C LEU A 1143 -24.09 2.41 -20.13
N LEU A 1144 -24.96 2.27 -19.12
CA LEU A 1144 -26.37 1.93 -19.29
C LEU A 1144 -27.08 2.99 -20.14
N THR A 1145 -26.95 4.26 -19.72
CA THR A 1145 -27.56 5.39 -20.44
C THR A 1145 -26.91 5.58 -21.81
N GLY A 1146 -25.58 5.43 -21.91
CA GLY A 1146 -24.83 5.53 -23.16
C GLY A 1146 -25.21 4.50 -24.21
N ILE A 1147 -25.38 3.23 -23.83
CA ILE A 1147 -25.81 2.17 -24.75
C ILE A 1147 -27.22 2.46 -25.28
N ILE A 1148 -28.15 2.90 -24.41
CA ILE A 1148 -29.52 3.24 -24.81
C ILE A 1148 -29.52 4.42 -25.80
N VAL A 1149 -28.82 5.50 -25.44
CA VAL A 1149 -28.76 6.72 -26.25
C VAL A 1149 -28.03 6.47 -27.57
N GLY A 1150 -26.90 5.75 -27.55
CA GLY A 1150 -26.12 5.43 -28.74
C GLY A 1150 -26.84 4.50 -29.72
N THR A 1151 -27.60 3.53 -29.21
CA THR A 1151 -28.45 2.68 -30.07
C THR A 1151 -29.52 3.51 -30.77
N TYR A 1152 -30.16 4.43 -30.04
CA TYR A 1152 -31.14 5.35 -30.60
C TYR A 1152 -30.52 6.31 -31.62
N SER A 1153 -29.41 6.98 -31.29
CA SER A 1153 -28.78 7.97 -32.15
C SER A 1153 -28.25 7.35 -33.44
N THR A 1154 -27.70 6.14 -33.37
CA THR A 1154 -27.24 5.39 -34.54
C THR A 1154 -28.36 5.18 -35.57
N VAL A 1155 -29.52 4.70 -35.11
CA VAL A 1155 -30.67 4.37 -35.97
C VAL A 1155 -31.42 5.62 -36.44
N ALA A 1156 -31.69 6.56 -35.53
CA ALA A 1156 -32.60 7.68 -35.75
C ALA A 1156 -31.92 8.99 -36.18
N VAL A 1157 -30.61 9.14 -35.92
CA VAL A 1157 -29.86 10.38 -36.19
C VAL A 1157 -28.75 10.13 -37.22
N ALA A 1158 -27.81 9.22 -36.94
CA ALA A 1158 -26.62 9.00 -37.76
C ALA A 1158 -26.98 8.50 -39.18
N ALA A 1159 -27.74 7.42 -39.28
CA ALA A 1159 -28.05 6.84 -40.58
C ALA A 1159 -28.87 7.78 -41.50
N PRO A 1160 -29.91 8.50 -41.00
CA PRO A 1160 -30.63 9.49 -41.82
C PRO A 1160 -29.81 10.71 -42.26
N LEU A 1161 -28.81 11.13 -41.49
CA LEU A 1161 -27.94 12.28 -41.82
C LEU A 1161 -27.03 12.02 -43.04
N VAL A 1162 -26.78 10.75 -43.39
CA VAL A 1162 -26.00 10.38 -44.59
C VAL A 1162 -26.75 10.67 -45.90
N TRP A 1163 -28.07 10.91 -45.82
CA TRP A 1163 -28.92 11.16 -46.98
C TRP A 1163 -28.46 12.37 -47.81
N SER A 1164 -28.51 12.21 -49.14
CA SER A 1164 -28.23 13.29 -50.08
C SER A 1164 -29.28 13.32 -51.19
N LYS A 1165 -29.79 14.52 -51.49
CA LYS A 1165 -30.72 14.73 -52.62
C LYS A 1165 -29.96 14.60 -53.94
N LYS A 1166 -30.57 13.95 -54.94
CA LYS A 1166 -30.03 13.86 -56.31
C LYS A 1166 -29.80 15.27 -56.86
N THR A 1167 -28.55 15.70 -57.00
CA THR A 1167 -28.21 16.89 -57.77
C THR A 1167 -28.37 16.54 -59.25
N GLY A 1168 -29.28 17.23 -59.93
CA GLY A 1168 -29.51 17.04 -61.36
C GLY A 1168 -28.27 17.41 -62.17
N GLY A 1169 -27.87 16.54 -63.10
CA GLY A 1169 -27.09 16.97 -64.25
C GLY A 1169 -27.89 17.98 -65.09
N PRO A 1170 -27.23 18.80 -65.91
CA PRO A 1170 -27.83 19.99 -66.51
C PRO A 1170 -29.09 19.62 -67.31
N SER A 1171 -30.16 20.36 -67.02
CA SER A 1171 -31.35 20.42 -67.87
C SER A 1171 -30.93 20.85 -69.26
N ASN A 1172 -30.96 19.94 -70.23
CA ASN A 1172 -30.96 20.33 -71.63
C ASN A 1172 -32.30 21.03 -71.91
N PRO A 1173 -32.32 22.31 -72.32
CA PRO A 1173 -33.54 22.91 -72.81
C PRO A 1173 -33.80 22.40 -74.24
N SER A 1174 -35.08 22.31 -74.60
CA SER A 1174 -35.65 22.10 -75.95
C SER A 1174 -35.29 20.80 -76.69
N THR A 1175 -36.22 19.84 -76.76
CA THR A 1175 -37.23 19.68 -77.83
C THR A 1175 -38.12 18.48 -77.54
#